data_AF-A0A819JD27-F1
#
_entry.id   AF-A0A819JD27-F1
#
_cell.length_a   1.000
_cell.length_b   1.000
_cell.length_c   1.000
_cell.angle_alpha   90.00
_cell.angle_beta   90.00
_cell.angle_gamma   90.00
#
_symmetry.space_group_name_H-M   'P 1'
#
loop_
_entity.id
_entity.type
_entity.pdbx_description
1 polymer ?
#
loop_
_entity_poly.entity_id
_entity_poly.type
_entity_poly.pdbx_seq_one_letter_code
_entity_poly.pdbx_strand_id
1 'polypeptide(L)'
;IPDICALNELNIVASDSAIISINETWPCPNKTLIDDSSNISIYHVCAVEELLVTGNKWSKVYVNSTVVCPNNTYIVGSDETEIPDICALNELNIVASDSAIISINETWPCPNKTLIDDSSNISIYHVCAVEELRVTGSKWSKVYVNSTVVCPNNTYIVGSDETEIPDICALNELNIVASDSAIISINETWPCPNKTVIDDISNISIYYICAINELQVIGGGLSKLYINSTVVCPINTLVSGYGNTEISGICALNELNIVASNSAIISINETWPCPNKTVIDDRSDIPVYHICAINELRATGGESSKLHVNSSVVCPNDAFIVGSGNTEISDICALDSLYINIIDSANIFTNETWPCRKTTVIYDTSNVPISNICSMYQLNIRSGESSKLDINSKVFCPSYTSVEGWNETEVNNICANNTLIVDIKDSANITINETWSCPNKTIIDDMSSIPISHICAISELNVTGRLSSVININSTAGCPLQAFIVGMNNTRLFDLCVQNEVNIEMSDSATIVFNASWPCPRKAIVNANNGGSIVNFCASDEVDITSTNSTIVYERTLSCPDVLNISISSGSKVYNICATNEAFINATNSEVYMDKSTCSAVANVTATNSTLVAPTTTGVTSIATTTTTTPGTTSTVTTTVTESTVWRNTGSMNNGRFSHTASVLPNGKVLVIGGEYDVDFDLNTTELYDPSTETWSTTDSMNNARFLHTASILTNGKVLVTGGQNGHSAINSAELYDQSTGTWTATNNMNNARQWHTASILNNGNVLVTGGQIGFSAINSAELYNPSTETWTVTDSMYMGRYRHTASVLTNGKVLVTGGLADEYLFFYGAILYDPSTGNWTMADGMRHARERHTASVLPNGKVLVTGGWNGSIALNTVELYEPSTDIWRTTGSMNIGRFSHTASVLPNGKVLVTGGQNGHSAMNSTELYDPSTETWQMISNMNYARESHSASVLKNGNVFVAGGLDRIGLNTSELYESSQINQQ
;
A
#
# COMPACT_ATOMS: atom_id res chain seq x y z
N ILE A 1 10.44 -53.95 -11.58
CA ILE A 1 10.68 -54.26 -10.15
C ILE A 1 9.61 -53.49 -9.38
N PRO A 2 8.79 -54.13 -8.52
CA PRO A 2 7.79 -53.42 -7.73
C PRO A 2 8.50 -52.46 -6.77
N ASP A 3 9.16 -52.97 -5.73
CA ASP A 3 9.83 -52.12 -4.73
C ASP A 3 11.25 -52.59 -4.42
N ILE A 4 12.17 -51.65 -4.20
CA ILE A 4 13.50 -51.92 -3.64
C ILE A 4 13.44 -51.93 -2.10
N CYS A 5 12.75 -50.94 -1.51
CA CYS A 5 12.51 -50.84 -0.08
C CYS A 5 11.21 -50.07 0.18
N ALA A 6 10.11 -50.76 0.48
CA ALA A 6 8.83 -50.12 0.75
C ALA A 6 8.14 -50.67 2.01
N LEU A 7 7.40 -49.78 2.68
CA LEU A 7 6.35 -50.16 3.62
C LEU A 7 5.00 -49.96 2.91
N ASN A 8 4.32 -51.05 2.57
CA ASN A 8 3.03 -50.94 1.88
C ASN A 8 1.95 -50.27 2.75
N GLU A 9 1.69 -50.77 3.96
CA GLU A 9 0.59 -50.23 4.77
C GLU A 9 0.91 -50.29 6.27
N LEU A 10 0.70 -49.17 6.98
CA LEU A 10 0.73 -49.11 8.44
C LEU A 10 -0.53 -48.43 8.99
N ASN A 11 -1.38 -49.22 9.63
CA ASN A 11 -2.64 -48.75 10.21
C ASN A 11 -2.57 -48.65 11.73
N ILE A 12 -2.65 -47.42 12.25
CA ILE A 12 -2.66 -47.13 13.68
C ILE A 12 -4.08 -46.71 14.08
N VAL A 13 -4.78 -47.59 14.79
CA VAL A 13 -6.16 -47.35 15.22
C VAL A 13 -6.24 -47.28 16.74
N ALA A 14 -6.58 -46.11 17.27
CA ALA A 14 -6.81 -45.88 18.71
C ALA A 14 -8.30 -45.69 19.01
N SER A 15 -8.82 -46.50 19.92
CA SER A 15 -10.19 -46.38 20.44
C SER A 15 -10.23 -46.39 21.97
N ASP A 16 -11.37 -45.98 22.53
CA ASP A 16 -11.70 -46.08 23.96
C ASP A 16 -10.66 -45.48 24.92
N SER A 17 -10.35 -44.19 24.77
CA SER A 17 -9.38 -43.46 25.61
C SER A 17 -7.94 -44.03 25.60
N ALA A 18 -7.58 -44.80 24.58
CA ALA A 18 -6.22 -45.30 24.40
C ALA A 18 -5.21 -44.17 24.19
N ILE A 19 -3.98 -44.39 24.65
CA ILE A 19 -2.83 -43.53 24.37
C ILE A 19 -1.81 -44.36 23.60
N ILE A 20 -1.58 -44.01 22.34
CA ILE A 20 -0.59 -44.65 21.45
C ILE A 20 0.54 -43.64 21.22
N SER A 21 1.78 -44.09 21.38
CA SER A 21 2.97 -43.32 21.03
C SER A 21 3.89 -44.19 20.19
N ILE A 22 4.24 -43.69 19.01
CA ILE A 22 5.06 -44.38 18.02
C ILE A 22 6.27 -43.47 17.75
N ASN A 23 7.46 -44.05 17.86
CA ASN A 23 8.70 -43.45 17.43
C ASN A 23 9.35 -44.45 16.47
N GLU A 24 9.44 -44.11 15.21
CA GLU A 24 9.95 -45.00 14.18
C GLU A 24 10.93 -44.30 13.24
N THR A 25 11.82 -45.10 12.66
CA THR A 25 12.79 -44.65 11.68
C THR A 25 12.87 -45.69 10.59
N TRP A 26 12.66 -45.29 9.34
CA TRP A 26 12.62 -46.18 8.18
C TRP A 26 13.92 -46.07 7.39
N PRO A 27 14.88 -47.00 7.57
CA PRO A 27 16.17 -46.92 6.89
C PRO A 27 16.10 -47.48 5.46
N CYS A 28 16.34 -46.63 4.45
CA CYS A 28 16.59 -47.09 3.08
C CYS A 28 18.10 -47.24 2.79
N PRO A 29 18.50 -47.95 1.72
CA PRO A 29 19.90 -48.16 1.37
C PRO A 29 20.66 -46.83 1.20
N ASN A 30 21.86 -46.72 1.77
CA ASN A 30 22.64 -45.47 1.75
C ASN A 30 23.14 -45.06 0.33
N LYS A 31 23.21 -46.03 -0.59
CA LYS A 31 23.53 -45.84 -2.00
C LYS A 31 22.69 -46.79 -2.85
N THR A 32 22.04 -46.27 -3.88
CA THR A 32 21.33 -47.07 -4.88
C THR A 32 21.99 -46.83 -6.23
N LEU A 33 22.37 -47.92 -6.90
CA LEU A 33 22.90 -47.93 -8.26
C LEU A 33 21.91 -48.71 -9.12
N ILE A 34 21.33 -48.06 -10.11
CA ILE A 34 20.55 -48.69 -11.18
C ILE A 34 21.41 -48.52 -12.43
N ASP A 35 21.90 -49.63 -12.97
CA ASP A 35 22.76 -49.70 -14.16
C ASP A 35 22.19 -50.82 -15.02
N ASP A 36 21.45 -50.45 -16.08
CA ASP A 36 20.80 -51.41 -16.98
C ASP A 36 21.13 -51.10 -18.45
N SER A 37 21.16 -52.18 -19.23
CA SER A 37 21.34 -52.19 -20.68
C SER A 37 20.03 -52.45 -21.45
N SER A 38 18.86 -52.37 -20.79
CA SER A 38 17.53 -52.70 -21.33
C SER A 38 16.37 -52.00 -20.58
N ASN A 39 15.15 -51.96 -21.13
CA ASN A 39 13.97 -51.33 -20.51
C ASN A 39 13.68 -51.89 -19.10
N ILE A 40 13.72 -51.03 -18.09
CA ILE A 40 13.39 -51.37 -16.71
C ILE A 40 12.35 -50.39 -16.15
N SER A 41 11.28 -50.94 -15.56
CA SER A 41 10.32 -50.15 -14.77
C SER A 41 10.51 -50.50 -13.29
N ILE A 42 10.79 -49.53 -12.44
CA ILE A 42 10.92 -49.71 -10.98
C ILE A 42 9.84 -48.87 -10.32
N TYR A 43 8.86 -49.43 -9.59
CA TYR A 43 7.78 -48.62 -9.01
C TYR A 43 8.28 -47.72 -7.86
N HIS A 44 8.96 -48.29 -6.85
CA HIS A 44 9.51 -47.49 -5.75
C HIS A 44 10.93 -47.89 -5.34
N VAL A 45 11.83 -46.91 -5.20
CA VAL A 45 13.18 -47.12 -4.63
C VAL A 45 13.13 -47.12 -3.10
N CYS A 46 12.41 -46.17 -2.52
CA CYS A 46 12.17 -46.04 -1.08
C CYS A 46 10.78 -45.43 -0.88
N ALA A 47 9.81 -46.16 -0.32
CA ALA A 47 8.46 -45.62 -0.15
C ALA A 47 7.72 -46.08 1.11
N VAL A 48 6.80 -45.24 1.57
CA VAL A 48 5.67 -45.66 2.40
C VAL A 48 4.43 -45.47 1.54
N GLU A 49 3.76 -46.56 1.13
CA GLU A 49 2.59 -46.43 0.25
C GLU A 49 1.39 -45.86 1.04
N GLU A 50 1.07 -46.39 2.23
CA GLU A 50 -0.02 -45.87 3.06
C GLU A 50 0.30 -45.85 4.57
N LEU A 51 0.14 -44.69 5.20
CA LEU A 51 0.12 -44.52 6.66
C LEU A 51 -1.23 -43.97 7.11
N LEU A 52 -2.06 -44.81 7.75
CA LEU A 52 -3.37 -44.42 8.27
C LEU A 52 -3.34 -44.30 9.79
N VAL A 53 -3.63 -43.10 10.30
CA VAL A 53 -3.72 -42.81 11.73
C VAL A 53 -5.14 -42.43 12.11
N THR A 54 -5.84 -43.32 12.83
CA THR A 54 -7.21 -43.11 13.27
C THR A 54 -7.33 -42.99 14.79
N GLY A 55 -8.00 -41.95 15.26
CA GLY A 55 -8.33 -41.74 16.67
C GLY A 55 -9.81 -41.48 16.89
N ASN A 56 -10.44 -42.20 17.84
CA ASN A 56 -11.80 -41.91 18.30
C ASN A 56 -11.94 -41.93 19.84
N LYS A 57 -13.07 -41.43 20.36
CA LYS A 57 -13.51 -41.50 21.77
C LYS A 57 -12.41 -41.15 22.79
N TRP A 58 -11.97 -39.89 22.79
CA TRP A 58 -10.95 -39.38 23.74
C TRP A 58 -9.58 -40.06 23.66
N SER A 59 -9.28 -40.79 22.59
CA SER A 59 -7.94 -41.35 22.36
C SER A 59 -6.90 -40.26 22.10
N LYS A 60 -5.63 -40.61 22.34
CA LYS A 60 -4.48 -39.78 22.05
C LYS A 60 -3.47 -40.59 21.23
N VAL A 61 -3.10 -40.08 20.06
CA VAL A 61 -2.09 -40.70 19.20
C VAL A 61 -0.96 -39.72 18.96
N TYR A 62 0.26 -40.15 19.27
CA TYR A 62 1.48 -39.38 19.04
C TYR A 62 2.37 -40.18 18.09
N VAL A 63 2.57 -39.67 16.87
CA VAL A 63 3.45 -40.28 15.87
C VAL A 63 4.66 -39.37 15.68
N ASN A 64 5.84 -39.95 15.83
CA ASN A 64 7.11 -39.31 15.50
C ASN A 64 7.86 -40.23 14.55
N SER A 65 7.82 -39.91 13.26
CA SER A 65 8.41 -40.73 12.21
C SER A 65 9.54 -39.98 11.51
N THR A 66 10.57 -40.73 11.09
CA THR A 66 11.66 -40.20 10.28
C THR A 66 11.97 -41.22 9.18
N VAL A 67 11.73 -40.86 7.94
CA VAL A 67 12.23 -41.66 6.81
C VAL A 67 13.69 -41.31 6.58
N VAL A 68 14.50 -42.26 6.11
CA VAL A 68 15.90 -42.02 5.77
C VAL A 68 16.12 -42.44 4.34
N CYS A 69 16.06 -41.49 3.41
CA CYS A 69 16.29 -41.76 1.99
C CYS A 69 17.80 -42.00 1.70
N PRO A 70 18.14 -42.62 0.56
CA PRO A 70 19.53 -42.84 0.14
C PRO A 70 20.33 -41.54 0.06
N ASN A 71 21.58 -41.51 0.56
CA ASN A 71 22.40 -40.30 0.43
C ASN A 71 22.86 -40.04 -1.01
N ASN A 72 23.02 -41.08 -1.83
CA ASN A 72 23.35 -40.95 -3.24
C ASN A 72 22.56 -41.96 -4.07
N THR A 73 21.84 -41.46 -5.08
CA THR A 73 21.17 -42.29 -6.08
C THR A 73 21.84 -42.03 -7.42
N TYR A 74 22.32 -43.09 -8.08
CA TYR A 74 22.87 -43.03 -9.43
C TYR A 74 22.04 -43.92 -10.34
N ILE A 75 21.45 -43.32 -11.38
CA ILE A 75 20.62 -43.99 -12.38
C ILE A 75 21.37 -43.87 -13.71
N VAL A 76 21.71 -45.02 -14.29
CA VAL A 76 22.29 -45.16 -15.62
C VAL A 76 21.36 -46.07 -16.41
N GLY A 77 20.65 -45.47 -17.37
CA GLY A 77 19.76 -46.16 -18.30
C GLY A 77 20.45 -46.42 -19.64
N SER A 78 19.85 -47.27 -20.47
CA SER A 78 20.25 -47.38 -21.88
C SER A 78 19.10 -47.67 -22.85
N ASP A 79 17.83 -47.61 -22.41
CA ASP A 79 16.57 -47.63 -23.18
C ASP A 79 15.40 -47.21 -22.24
N GLU A 80 14.17 -46.97 -22.77
CA GLU A 80 12.95 -46.51 -22.05
C GLU A 80 12.87 -47.01 -20.59
N THR A 81 13.16 -46.10 -19.64
CA THR A 81 13.22 -46.40 -18.20
C THR A 81 12.22 -45.55 -17.44
N GLU A 82 11.29 -46.20 -16.73
CA GLU A 82 10.26 -45.55 -15.91
C GLU A 82 10.57 -45.78 -14.41
N ILE A 83 10.73 -44.68 -13.67
CA ILE A 83 10.96 -44.71 -12.22
C ILE A 83 9.95 -43.74 -11.58
N PRO A 84 8.79 -44.21 -11.07
CA PRO A 84 7.81 -43.39 -10.38
C PRO A 84 8.40 -42.66 -9.19
N ASP A 85 8.99 -43.35 -8.20
CA ASP A 85 9.42 -42.67 -6.97
C ASP A 85 10.81 -43.10 -6.45
N ILE A 86 11.71 -42.12 -6.27
CA ILE A 86 13.02 -42.36 -5.64
C ILE A 86 12.90 -42.35 -4.11
N CYS A 87 12.15 -41.39 -3.56
CA CYS A 87 11.75 -41.40 -2.15
C CYS A 87 10.38 -40.77 -1.98
N ALA A 88 9.35 -41.55 -1.64
CA ALA A 88 7.99 -41.03 -1.54
C ALA A 88 7.23 -41.50 -0.30
N LEU A 89 6.31 -40.67 0.16
CA LEU A 89 5.15 -41.07 0.94
C LEU A 89 3.95 -40.90 0.03
N ASN A 90 3.33 -41.99 -0.41
CA ASN A 90 2.23 -41.89 -1.36
C ASN A 90 0.99 -41.36 -0.62
N GLU A 91 0.53 -42.03 0.44
CA GLU A 91 -0.62 -41.58 1.21
C GLU A 91 -0.37 -41.47 2.72
N LEU A 92 -0.63 -40.30 3.29
CA LEU A 92 -0.77 -40.10 4.74
C LEU A 92 -2.20 -39.67 5.09
N ASN A 93 -2.94 -40.59 5.68
CA ASN A 93 -4.35 -40.44 6.02
C ASN A 93 -4.53 -40.27 7.54
N ILE A 94 -4.95 -39.10 8.01
CA ILE A 94 -5.19 -38.80 9.43
C ILE A 94 -6.68 -38.58 9.68
N VAL A 95 -7.29 -39.39 10.54
CA VAL A 95 -8.73 -39.30 10.85
C VAL A 95 -8.95 -39.21 12.36
N ALA A 96 -9.40 -38.04 12.84
CA ALA A 96 -9.72 -37.80 14.24
C ALA A 96 -11.20 -37.47 14.46
N SER A 97 -11.85 -38.21 15.37
CA SER A 97 -13.27 -38.01 15.72
C SER A 97 -13.53 -38.13 17.22
N ASP A 98 -14.71 -37.69 17.67
CA ASP A 98 -15.21 -37.85 19.05
C ASP A 98 -14.17 -37.45 20.13
N SER A 99 -13.70 -36.20 20.07
CA SER A 99 -12.69 -35.62 21.00
C SER A 99 -11.31 -36.31 21.01
N ALA A 100 -10.95 -37.06 19.97
CA ALA A 100 -9.60 -37.60 19.81
C ALA A 100 -8.55 -36.49 19.60
N ILE A 101 -7.32 -36.75 20.04
CA ILE A 101 -6.16 -35.89 19.83
C ILE A 101 -5.11 -36.66 19.04
N ILE A 102 -4.76 -36.18 17.85
CA ILE A 102 -3.67 -36.74 17.04
C ILE A 102 -2.58 -35.67 16.90
N SER A 103 -1.34 -36.06 17.17
CA SER A 103 -0.15 -35.23 16.96
C SER A 103 0.85 -36.02 16.11
N ILE A 104 1.23 -35.46 14.97
CA ILE A 104 2.19 -36.05 14.04
C ILE A 104 3.38 -35.10 13.92
N ASN A 105 4.58 -35.63 14.17
CA ASN A 105 5.85 -34.97 13.88
C ASN A 105 6.60 -35.83 12.88
N GLU A 106 6.83 -35.35 11.68
CA GLU A 106 7.49 -36.14 10.64
C GLU A 106 8.62 -35.36 9.97
N THR A 107 9.66 -36.10 9.59
CA THR A 107 10.79 -35.55 8.85
C THR A 107 11.12 -36.44 7.68
N TRP A 108 11.15 -35.84 6.49
CA TRP A 108 11.33 -36.52 5.21
C TRP A 108 12.59 -36.00 4.51
N PRO A 109 13.76 -36.62 4.76
CA PRO A 109 15.02 -36.20 4.17
C PRO A 109 15.23 -36.80 2.79
N CYS A 110 15.19 -35.98 1.75
CA CYS A 110 15.49 -36.36 0.37
C CYS A 110 16.99 -36.70 0.16
N PRO A 111 17.35 -37.37 -0.95
CA PRO A 111 18.73 -37.73 -1.24
C PRO A 111 19.69 -36.54 -1.27
N ASN A 112 20.89 -36.68 -0.73
CA ASN A 112 21.87 -35.57 -0.74
C ASN A 112 22.40 -35.24 -2.15
N LYS A 113 22.44 -36.24 -3.03
CA LYS A 113 22.81 -36.11 -4.44
C LYS A 113 22.07 -37.16 -5.28
N THR A 114 21.31 -36.70 -6.26
CA THR A 114 20.77 -37.54 -7.33
C THR A 114 21.56 -37.22 -8.59
N LEU A 115 22.09 -38.25 -9.24
CA LEU A 115 22.75 -38.16 -10.54
C LEU A 115 22.02 -39.11 -11.49
N ILE A 116 21.45 -38.55 -12.53
CA ILE A 116 20.87 -39.26 -13.67
C ILE A 116 21.85 -39.04 -14.82
N ASP A 117 22.27 -40.12 -15.47
CA ASP A 117 23.25 -40.13 -16.56
C ASP A 117 22.75 -41.14 -17.59
N ASP A 118 22.16 -40.66 -18.69
CA ASP A 118 21.53 -41.52 -19.71
C ASP A 118 22.00 -41.21 -21.13
N SER A 119 21.74 -42.18 -22.01
CA SER A 119 21.85 -42.15 -23.47
C SER A 119 20.48 -42.31 -24.19
N SER A 120 19.33 -42.24 -23.48
CA SER A 120 17.96 -42.51 -23.98
C SER A 120 16.81 -41.87 -23.14
N ASN A 121 15.53 -42.14 -23.48
CA ASN A 121 14.34 -41.59 -22.80
C ASN A 121 14.14 -42.15 -21.37
N ILE A 122 14.16 -41.28 -20.35
CA ILE A 122 13.81 -41.58 -18.95
C ILE A 122 12.58 -40.76 -18.51
N SER A 123 11.64 -41.41 -17.83
CA SER A 123 10.55 -40.76 -17.09
C SER A 123 10.75 -41.00 -15.59
N ILE A 124 11.00 -39.93 -14.84
CA ILE A 124 11.05 -39.98 -13.36
C ILE A 124 9.90 -39.14 -12.83
N TYR A 125 8.90 -39.75 -12.19
CA TYR A 125 7.72 -39.01 -11.74
C TYR A 125 8.01 -38.13 -10.52
N HIS A 126 8.63 -38.68 -9.46
CA HIS A 126 9.01 -37.93 -8.27
C HIS A 126 10.38 -38.33 -7.70
N VAL A 127 11.26 -37.35 -7.51
CA VAL A 127 12.56 -37.56 -6.83
C VAL A 127 12.38 -37.57 -5.31
N CYS A 128 11.51 -36.72 -4.79
CA CYS A 128 11.13 -36.66 -3.39
C CYS A 128 9.72 -36.06 -3.26
N ALA A 129 8.72 -36.86 -2.90
CA ALA A 129 7.35 -36.35 -2.81
C ALA A 129 6.53 -36.90 -1.65
N VAL A 130 5.57 -36.10 -1.22
CA VAL A 130 4.37 -36.59 -0.57
C VAL A 130 3.27 -36.48 -1.62
N GLU A 131 2.75 -37.61 -2.09
CA GLU A 131 1.74 -37.60 -3.16
C GLU A 131 0.41 -37.09 -2.60
N GLU A 132 -0.02 -37.59 -1.44
CA GLU A 132 -1.24 -37.13 -0.79
C GLU A 132 -1.17 -37.10 0.74
N LEU A 133 -1.51 -35.95 1.32
CA LEU A 133 -1.74 -35.79 2.76
C LEU A 133 -3.21 -35.44 3.01
N ARG A 134 -3.98 -36.38 3.58
CA ARG A 134 -5.38 -36.15 3.98
C ARG A 134 -5.51 -35.99 5.48
N VAL A 135 -6.07 -34.87 5.93
CA VAL A 135 -6.32 -34.60 7.36
C VAL A 135 -7.79 -34.34 7.61
N THR A 136 -8.47 -35.27 8.29
CA THR A 136 -9.89 -35.17 8.62
C THR A 136 -10.12 -35.04 10.13
N GLY A 137 -10.83 -33.98 10.54
CA GLY A 137 -11.23 -33.75 11.93
C GLY A 137 -12.74 -33.56 12.08
N SER A 138 -13.36 -34.21 13.07
CA SER A 138 -14.78 -34.01 13.42
C SER A 138 -15.05 -34.08 14.92
N LYS A 139 -16.20 -33.54 15.36
CA LYS A 139 -16.77 -33.66 16.72
C LYS A 139 -15.78 -33.34 17.84
N TRP A 140 -15.33 -32.09 17.90
CA TRP A 140 -14.39 -31.57 18.90
C TRP A 140 -13.01 -32.27 18.92
N SER A 141 -12.63 -32.97 17.86
CA SER A 141 -11.28 -33.53 17.75
C SER A 141 -10.22 -32.44 17.56
N LYS A 142 -8.96 -32.81 17.82
CA LYS A 142 -7.80 -31.94 17.63
C LYS A 142 -6.73 -32.69 16.84
N VAL A 143 -6.27 -32.10 15.76
CA VAL A 143 -5.17 -32.64 14.95
C VAL A 143 -4.06 -31.60 14.86
N TYR A 144 -2.84 -32.01 15.18
CA TYR A 144 -1.63 -31.22 15.07
C TYR A 144 -0.66 -31.95 14.15
N VAL A 145 -0.32 -31.34 13.02
CA VAL A 145 0.66 -31.87 12.08
C VAL A 145 1.84 -30.91 12.02
N ASN A 146 3.04 -31.42 12.26
CA ASN A 146 4.29 -30.71 12.08
C ASN A 146 5.17 -31.54 11.14
N SER A 147 5.25 -31.14 9.88
CA SER A 147 6.04 -31.84 8.86
C SER A 147 7.21 -30.99 8.42
N THR A 148 8.37 -31.62 8.26
CA THR A 148 9.55 -30.98 7.68
C THR A 148 10.09 -31.87 6.59
N VAL A 149 10.00 -31.40 5.35
CA VAL A 149 10.71 -32.02 4.23
C VAL A 149 12.13 -31.46 4.22
N VAL A 150 13.13 -32.24 3.82
CA VAL A 150 14.51 -31.78 3.72
C VAL A 150 15.03 -32.13 2.34
N CYS A 151 15.05 -31.16 1.42
CA CYS A 151 15.44 -31.40 0.05
C CYS A 151 16.97 -31.53 -0.15
N PRO A 152 17.41 -32.08 -1.30
CA PRO A 152 18.82 -32.29 -1.61
C PRO A 152 19.65 -31.00 -1.52
N ASN A 153 20.89 -31.05 -1.04
CA ASN A 153 21.76 -29.88 -1.15
C ASN A 153 22.17 -29.59 -2.60
N ASN A 154 22.32 -30.62 -3.44
CA ASN A 154 22.60 -30.46 -4.86
C ASN A 154 21.86 -31.53 -5.67
N THR A 155 21.12 -31.12 -6.69
CA THR A 155 20.51 -32.03 -7.68
C THR A 155 21.25 -31.83 -9.00
N TYR A 156 21.73 -32.92 -9.62
CA TYR A 156 22.41 -32.89 -10.92
C TYR A 156 21.68 -33.82 -11.88
N ILE A 157 21.02 -33.24 -12.88
CA ILE A 157 20.28 -33.98 -13.90
C ILE A 157 21.09 -33.89 -15.19
N VAL A 158 21.54 -35.04 -15.71
CA VAL A 158 22.10 -35.16 -17.05
C VAL A 158 21.17 -36.04 -17.85
N GLY A 159 20.50 -35.44 -18.83
CA GLY A 159 19.63 -36.16 -19.75
C GLY A 159 20.27 -36.28 -21.13
N SER A 160 19.69 -37.16 -21.95
CA SER A 160 19.85 -37.12 -23.41
C SER A 160 18.58 -37.69 -24.01
N ASP A 161 17.97 -36.98 -24.98
CA ASP A 161 16.75 -37.35 -25.70
C ASP A 161 15.50 -37.57 -24.81
N GLU A 162 14.51 -36.67 -24.93
CA GLU A 162 13.13 -36.75 -24.38
C GLU A 162 13.02 -37.27 -22.93
N THR A 163 13.54 -36.48 -21.96
CA THR A 163 13.40 -36.78 -20.52
C THR A 163 12.28 -35.93 -19.90
N GLU A 164 11.32 -36.57 -19.22
CA GLU A 164 10.27 -35.91 -18.44
C GLU A 164 10.49 -36.10 -16.94
N ILE A 165 10.55 -34.98 -16.20
CA ILE A 165 10.67 -34.96 -14.74
C ILE A 165 9.57 -34.08 -14.16
N PRO A 166 8.41 -34.63 -13.78
CA PRO A 166 7.32 -33.91 -13.14
C PRO A 166 7.77 -33.16 -11.89
N ASP A 167 8.36 -33.83 -10.90
CA ASP A 167 8.67 -33.18 -9.62
C ASP A 167 10.00 -33.59 -8.98
N ILE A 168 10.86 -32.61 -8.69
CA ILE A 168 12.11 -32.87 -7.94
C ILE A 168 11.86 -32.90 -6.43
N CYS A 169 10.97 -32.04 -5.94
CA CYS A 169 10.55 -31.95 -4.54
C CYS A 169 9.12 -31.40 -4.52
N ALA A 170 8.10 -32.22 -4.24
CA ALA A 170 6.73 -31.71 -4.29
C ALA A 170 5.81 -32.31 -3.23
N LEU A 171 4.80 -31.53 -2.88
CA LEU A 171 3.56 -32.03 -2.27
C LEU A 171 2.52 -31.98 -3.38
N ASN A 172 2.08 -33.13 -3.87
CA ASN A 172 1.14 -33.14 -4.99
C ASN A 172 -0.26 -32.72 -4.50
N GLU A 173 -0.82 -33.39 -3.48
CA GLU A 173 -2.12 -33.02 -2.91
C GLU A 173 -2.09 -32.89 -1.37
N LEU A 174 -2.63 -31.78 -0.86
CA LEU A 174 -2.89 -31.58 0.57
C LEU A 174 -4.37 -31.30 0.79
N ASN A 175 -5.09 -32.28 1.34
CA ASN A 175 -6.54 -32.31 1.47
C ASN A 175 -6.94 -32.24 2.97
N ILE A 176 -7.40 -31.08 3.42
CA ILE A 176 -7.72 -30.84 4.84
C ILE A 176 -9.21 -30.59 5.01
N VAL A 177 -9.88 -31.43 5.80
CA VAL A 177 -11.32 -31.35 6.03
C VAL A 177 -11.62 -31.30 7.54
N ALA A 178 -12.23 -30.21 8.01
CA ALA A 178 -12.66 -30.06 9.39
C ALA A 178 -14.17 -29.82 9.49
N SER A 179 -14.85 -30.56 10.37
CA SER A 179 -16.30 -30.40 10.65
C SER A 179 -16.60 -30.42 12.15
N ASP A 180 -17.83 -30.07 12.53
CA ASP A 180 -18.37 -30.29 13.89
C ASP A 180 -17.46 -29.78 15.04
N SER A 181 -16.93 -28.57 14.91
CA SER A 181 -16.04 -27.93 15.91
C SER A 181 -14.64 -28.55 16.07
N ALA A 182 -14.13 -29.25 15.06
CA ALA A 182 -12.75 -29.73 15.04
C ALA A 182 -11.72 -28.58 15.00
N ILE A 183 -10.54 -28.82 15.56
CA ILE A 183 -9.39 -27.92 15.48
C ILE A 183 -8.26 -28.63 14.74
N ILE A 184 -7.83 -28.08 13.61
CA ILE A 184 -6.69 -28.58 12.84
C ILE A 184 -5.62 -27.49 12.80
N SER A 185 -4.39 -27.85 13.14
CA SER A 185 -3.23 -26.98 13.06
C SER A 185 -2.13 -27.70 12.28
N ILE A 186 -1.66 -27.07 11.21
CA ILE A 186 -0.63 -27.61 10.33
C ILE A 186 0.51 -26.61 10.28
N ASN A 187 1.71 -27.06 10.62
CA ASN A 187 2.95 -26.31 10.44
C ASN A 187 3.85 -27.12 9.52
N GLU A 188 4.19 -26.56 8.36
CA GLU A 188 5.04 -27.24 7.40
C GLU A 188 6.19 -26.37 6.95
N THR A 189 7.34 -27.00 6.70
CA THR A 189 8.52 -26.35 6.15
C THR A 189 9.07 -27.17 5.00
N TRP A 190 9.15 -26.53 3.84
CA TRP A 190 9.56 -27.13 2.57
C TRP A 190 10.80 -26.41 2.03
N PRO A 191 12.01 -26.77 2.49
CA PRO A 191 13.25 -26.24 1.93
C PRO A 191 13.52 -26.86 0.58
N CYS A 192 13.77 -26.05 -0.44
CA CYS A 192 14.11 -26.48 -1.79
C CYS A 192 15.62 -26.74 -1.92
N PRO A 193 16.08 -27.40 -3.01
CA PRO A 193 17.49 -27.72 -3.18
C PRO A 193 18.39 -26.48 -3.23
N ASN A 194 19.58 -26.49 -2.60
CA ASN A 194 20.47 -25.32 -2.60
C ASN A 194 21.06 -24.99 -3.99
N LYS A 195 21.18 -26.00 -4.85
CA LYS A 195 21.63 -25.89 -6.24
C LYS A 195 21.01 -27.02 -7.08
N THR A 196 20.24 -26.67 -8.09
CA THR A 196 19.87 -27.59 -9.16
C THR A 196 20.75 -27.26 -10.36
N VAL A 197 21.36 -28.28 -10.97
CA VAL A 197 22.04 -28.18 -12.26
C VAL A 197 21.35 -29.18 -13.18
N ILE A 198 20.84 -28.66 -14.29
CA ILE A 198 20.45 -29.46 -15.45
C ILE A 198 21.57 -29.22 -16.45
N ASP A 199 22.14 -30.28 -17.01
CA ASP A 199 23.24 -30.25 -17.99
C ASP A 199 22.84 -31.22 -19.10
N ASP A 200 22.49 -30.70 -20.28
CA ASP A 200 21.83 -31.50 -21.33
C ASP A 200 22.43 -31.30 -22.73
N ILE A 201 22.20 -32.30 -23.59
CA ILE A 201 22.53 -32.39 -25.02
C ILE A 201 21.24 -32.48 -25.90
N SER A 202 20.02 -32.74 -25.35
CA SER A 202 18.71 -32.66 -26.04
C SER A 202 17.43 -32.83 -25.14
N ASN A 203 16.37 -32.04 -25.45
CA ASN A 203 14.95 -32.06 -24.99
C ASN A 203 14.59 -32.62 -23.59
N ILE A 204 14.40 -31.73 -22.59
CA ILE A 204 13.93 -32.08 -21.23
C ILE A 204 12.69 -31.25 -20.84
N SER A 205 11.67 -31.87 -20.23
CA SER A 205 10.54 -31.14 -19.63
C SER A 205 10.52 -31.32 -18.11
N ILE A 206 10.61 -30.22 -17.37
CA ILE A 206 10.50 -30.19 -15.90
C ILE A 206 9.26 -29.41 -15.51
N TYR A 207 8.29 -30.09 -14.89
CA TYR A 207 7.05 -29.41 -14.51
C TYR A 207 7.26 -28.54 -13.26
N TYR A 208 7.81 -29.10 -12.16
CA TYR A 208 8.08 -28.30 -10.96
C TYR A 208 9.40 -28.61 -10.23
N ILE A 209 10.12 -27.54 -9.91
CA ILE A 209 11.26 -27.54 -8.99
C ILE A 209 10.79 -26.91 -7.68
N CYS A 210 10.37 -27.75 -6.72
CA CYS A 210 9.80 -27.31 -5.43
C CYS A 210 8.40 -26.73 -5.60
N ALA A 211 7.35 -27.53 -5.41
CA ALA A 211 5.97 -27.04 -5.54
C ALA A 211 4.98 -27.71 -4.59
N ILE A 212 3.87 -27.00 -4.38
CA ILE A 212 2.61 -27.58 -3.91
C ILE A 212 1.67 -27.52 -5.10
N ASN A 213 1.24 -28.67 -5.62
CA ASN A 213 0.38 -28.71 -6.80
C ASN A 213 -1.07 -28.35 -6.44
N GLU A 214 -1.72 -29.08 -5.54
CA GLU A 214 -3.06 -28.72 -5.04
C GLU A 214 -3.10 -28.67 -3.50
N LEU A 215 -3.56 -27.54 -2.96
CA LEU A 215 -3.90 -27.38 -1.55
C LEU A 215 -5.40 -27.12 -1.40
N GLN A 216 -6.13 -28.08 -0.87
CA GLN A 216 -7.56 -28.00 -0.62
C GLN A 216 -7.88 -27.95 0.88
N VAL A 217 -8.57 -26.89 1.29
CA VAL A 217 -8.89 -26.64 2.70
C VAL A 217 -10.39 -26.42 2.87
N ILE A 218 -11.07 -27.36 3.50
CA ILE A 218 -12.52 -27.34 3.70
C ILE A 218 -12.85 -27.27 5.20
N GLY A 219 -13.45 -26.16 5.63
CA GLY A 219 -13.95 -25.95 6.98
C GLY A 219 -15.47 -25.88 7.04
N GLY A 220 -16.09 -26.65 7.94
CA GLY A 220 -17.51 -26.63 8.20
C GLY A 220 -17.84 -26.55 9.70
N GLY A 221 -18.99 -25.95 10.02
CA GLY A 221 -19.47 -25.78 11.40
C GLY A 221 -18.57 -24.82 12.19
N LEU A 222 -18.52 -24.96 13.52
CA LEU A 222 -17.66 -24.14 14.40
C LEU A 222 -16.17 -24.58 14.36
N SER A 223 -15.71 -25.17 13.27
CA SER A 223 -14.34 -25.65 13.12
C SER A 223 -13.34 -24.49 13.05
N LYS A 224 -12.10 -24.77 13.45
CA LYS A 224 -10.98 -23.82 13.39
C LYS A 224 -9.79 -24.48 12.71
N LEU A 225 -9.35 -23.90 11.59
CA LEU A 225 -8.19 -24.36 10.84
C LEU A 225 -7.12 -23.29 10.85
N TYR A 226 -5.90 -23.69 11.22
CA TYR A 226 -4.72 -22.85 11.23
C TYR A 226 -3.64 -23.53 10.39
N ILE A 227 -3.29 -22.93 9.25
CA ILE A 227 -2.25 -23.44 8.36
C ILE A 227 -1.14 -22.40 8.34
N ASN A 228 0.08 -22.86 8.62
CA ASN A 228 1.29 -22.05 8.54
C ASN A 228 2.32 -22.85 7.75
N SER A 229 2.44 -22.57 6.46
CA SER A 229 3.45 -23.19 5.62
C SER A 229 4.53 -22.18 5.21
N THR A 230 5.77 -22.66 5.19
CA THR A 230 6.94 -21.89 4.79
C THR A 230 7.71 -22.71 3.76
N VAL A 231 7.69 -22.27 2.53
CA VAL A 231 8.59 -22.78 1.50
C VAL A 231 9.91 -22.03 1.61
N VAL A 232 11.05 -22.68 1.39
CA VAL A 232 12.37 -22.02 1.44
C VAL A 232 13.08 -22.29 0.13
N CYS A 233 13.06 -21.35 -0.81
CA CYS A 233 13.63 -21.56 -2.13
C CYS A 233 15.16 -21.65 -2.16
N PRO A 234 15.73 -22.20 -3.26
CA PRO A 234 17.18 -22.32 -3.46
C PRO A 234 17.88 -20.98 -3.30
N ILE A 235 19.09 -20.93 -2.75
CA ILE A 235 19.85 -19.66 -2.79
C ILE A 235 20.29 -19.36 -4.25
N ASN A 236 20.59 -20.39 -5.04
CA ASN A 236 20.94 -20.26 -6.45
C ASN A 236 20.33 -21.40 -7.28
N THR A 237 19.60 -21.07 -8.34
CA THR A 237 19.17 -22.04 -9.37
C THR A 237 19.99 -21.78 -10.63
N LEU A 238 20.68 -22.81 -11.16
CA LEU A 238 21.41 -22.73 -12.41
C LEU A 238 20.79 -23.71 -13.40
N VAL A 239 20.15 -23.19 -14.44
CA VAL A 239 19.63 -23.97 -15.56
C VAL A 239 20.60 -23.75 -16.72
N SER A 240 21.17 -24.82 -17.27
CA SER A 240 22.06 -24.74 -18.43
C SER A 240 21.82 -25.90 -19.39
N GLY A 241 21.35 -25.64 -20.61
CA GLY A 241 20.95 -26.71 -21.54
C GLY A 241 21.49 -26.52 -22.96
N TYR A 242 21.47 -27.60 -23.74
CA TYR A 242 21.50 -27.60 -25.19
C TYR A 242 20.26 -28.38 -25.70
N GLY A 243 19.27 -27.73 -26.33
CA GLY A 243 18.04 -28.37 -26.84
C GLY A 243 16.75 -27.62 -26.48
N ASN A 244 15.57 -28.19 -26.78
CA ASN A 244 14.28 -27.60 -26.38
C ASN A 244 13.93 -28.04 -24.95
N THR A 245 14.25 -27.26 -23.92
CA THR A 245 13.90 -27.59 -22.51
C THR A 245 12.74 -26.74 -22.02
N GLU A 246 11.71 -27.31 -21.40
CA GLU A 246 10.60 -26.55 -20.79
C GLU A 246 10.66 -26.64 -19.26
N ILE A 247 10.49 -25.51 -18.57
CA ILE A 247 10.37 -25.48 -17.11
C ILE A 247 9.06 -24.78 -16.73
N SER A 248 8.09 -25.54 -16.18
CA SER A 248 6.76 -25.00 -15.88
C SER A 248 6.66 -24.32 -14.50
N GLY A 249 7.59 -24.54 -13.58
CA GLY A 249 7.57 -23.86 -12.28
C GLY A 249 8.81 -24.04 -11.41
N ILE A 250 9.26 -22.95 -10.79
CA ILE A 250 10.34 -22.95 -9.79
C ILE A 250 9.79 -22.29 -8.53
N CYS A 251 9.66 -23.04 -7.43
CA CYS A 251 9.03 -22.55 -6.20
C CYS A 251 7.59 -22.05 -6.42
N ALA A 252 6.76 -22.86 -7.05
CA ALA A 252 5.40 -22.47 -7.40
C ALA A 252 4.36 -23.15 -6.52
N LEU A 253 3.21 -22.48 -6.35
CA LEU A 253 1.98 -23.14 -5.92
C LEU A 253 1.01 -23.10 -7.09
N ASN A 254 0.54 -24.27 -7.55
CA ASN A 254 -0.34 -24.33 -8.71
C ASN A 254 -1.77 -23.94 -8.32
N GLU A 255 -2.44 -24.67 -7.42
CA GLU A 255 -3.80 -24.35 -7.00
C GLU A 255 -3.98 -24.35 -5.47
N LEU A 256 -4.55 -23.27 -4.93
CA LEU A 256 -4.99 -23.15 -3.53
C LEU A 256 -6.49 -22.93 -3.48
N ASN A 257 -7.24 -23.95 -3.06
CA ASN A 257 -8.70 -23.90 -2.95
C ASN A 257 -9.17 -23.97 -1.50
N ILE A 258 -9.79 -22.90 -1.03
CA ILE A 258 -10.22 -22.74 0.37
C ILE A 258 -11.73 -22.56 0.41
N VAL A 259 -12.41 -23.41 1.17
CA VAL A 259 -13.87 -23.37 1.34
C VAL A 259 -14.20 -23.32 2.83
N ALA A 260 -14.69 -22.18 3.31
CA ALA A 260 -15.20 -22.00 4.67
C ALA A 260 -16.72 -21.95 4.66
N SER A 261 -17.40 -22.75 5.50
CA SER A 261 -18.86 -22.79 5.57
C SER A 261 -19.36 -22.87 7.02
N ASN A 262 -20.62 -22.48 7.24
CA ASN A 262 -21.33 -22.69 8.52
C ASN A 262 -20.58 -22.17 9.76
N SER A 263 -20.10 -20.92 9.74
CA SER A 263 -19.32 -20.30 10.84
C SER A 263 -17.89 -20.83 11.05
N ALA A 264 -17.31 -21.54 10.07
CA ALA A 264 -15.92 -21.96 10.14
C ALA A 264 -14.96 -20.77 10.19
N ILE A 265 -13.85 -20.93 10.91
CA ILE A 265 -12.75 -19.96 10.97
C ILE A 265 -11.52 -20.61 10.36
N ILE A 266 -11.05 -20.06 9.23
CA ILE A 266 -9.84 -20.51 8.54
C ILE A 266 -8.82 -19.37 8.56
N SER A 267 -7.60 -19.66 9.00
CA SER A 267 -6.46 -18.75 8.96
C SER A 267 -5.29 -19.43 8.26
N ILE A 268 -4.82 -18.84 7.18
CA ILE A 268 -3.69 -19.36 6.38
C ILE A 268 -2.61 -18.29 6.36
N ASN A 269 -1.39 -18.67 6.77
CA ASN A 269 -0.21 -17.83 6.70
C ASN A 269 0.83 -18.56 5.83
N GLU A 270 1.08 -18.04 4.64
CA GLU A 270 2.03 -18.62 3.70
C GLU A 270 3.18 -17.65 3.43
N THR A 271 4.41 -18.17 3.39
CA THR A 271 5.59 -17.38 3.02
C THR A 271 6.39 -18.12 1.95
N TRP A 272 6.58 -17.46 0.81
CA TRP A 272 7.27 -17.98 -0.37
C TRP A 272 8.47 -17.07 -0.72
N PRO A 273 9.64 -17.28 -0.12
CA PRO A 273 10.85 -16.54 -0.46
C PRO A 273 11.46 -17.09 -1.74
N CYS A 274 11.77 -16.24 -2.70
CA CYS A 274 12.38 -16.58 -3.98
C CYS A 274 13.88 -16.86 -3.91
N PRO A 275 14.43 -17.55 -4.93
CA PRO A 275 15.86 -17.75 -5.03
C PRO A 275 16.63 -16.45 -5.24
N ASN A 276 17.75 -16.24 -4.53
CA ASN A 276 18.53 -14.99 -4.62
C ASN A 276 19.18 -14.77 -5.99
N LYS A 277 19.42 -15.85 -6.76
CA LYS A 277 19.98 -15.79 -8.11
C LYS A 277 19.45 -16.97 -8.93
N THR A 278 18.76 -16.69 -10.02
CA THR A 278 18.43 -17.69 -11.05
C THR A 278 19.26 -17.37 -12.27
N VAL A 279 20.14 -18.27 -12.70
CA VAL A 279 20.88 -18.14 -13.97
C VAL A 279 20.33 -19.17 -14.92
N ILE A 280 19.79 -18.70 -16.04
CA ILE A 280 19.54 -19.52 -17.21
C ILE A 280 20.72 -19.22 -18.14
N ASP A 281 21.58 -20.19 -18.42
CA ASP A 281 22.72 -20.06 -19.34
C ASP A 281 22.44 -20.96 -20.53
N ASP A 282 21.94 -20.39 -21.62
CA ASP A 282 21.46 -21.17 -22.76
C ASP A 282 22.16 -20.76 -24.06
N ARG A 283 22.30 -21.72 -24.97
CA ARG A 283 22.66 -21.56 -26.39
C ARG A 283 21.56 -22.10 -27.34
N SER A 284 20.34 -22.34 -26.85
CA SER A 284 19.14 -22.95 -27.48
C SER A 284 17.82 -22.30 -27.00
N ASP A 285 16.64 -22.93 -27.17
CA ASP A 285 15.30 -22.35 -26.90
C ASP A 285 14.69 -23.00 -25.63
N ILE A 286 14.56 -22.28 -24.49
CA ILE A 286 14.07 -22.83 -23.21
C ILE A 286 12.91 -21.98 -22.61
N PRO A 287 11.62 -22.29 -22.85
CA PRO A 287 10.53 -21.61 -22.16
C PRO A 287 10.55 -21.88 -20.64
N VAL A 288 10.42 -20.81 -19.85
CA VAL A 288 10.33 -20.87 -18.38
C VAL A 288 9.10 -20.11 -17.89
N TYR A 289 8.18 -20.86 -17.29
CA TYR A 289 6.93 -20.38 -16.71
C TYR A 289 7.00 -20.41 -15.16
N HIS A 290 6.25 -19.52 -14.49
CA HIS A 290 5.99 -19.52 -13.06
C HIS A 290 7.23 -19.61 -12.13
N ILE A 291 7.97 -18.51 -12.00
CA ILE A 291 9.08 -18.40 -11.04
C ILE A 291 8.58 -17.70 -9.78
N CYS A 292 8.48 -18.43 -8.66
CA CYS A 292 7.85 -17.94 -7.43
C CYS A 292 6.43 -17.42 -7.62
N ALA A 293 5.61 -18.19 -8.32
CA ALA A 293 4.25 -17.78 -8.63
C ALA A 293 3.23 -18.61 -7.85
N ILE A 294 2.09 -17.98 -7.59
CA ILE A 294 0.85 -18.69 -7.29
C ILE A 294 0.04 -18.64 -8.58
N ASN A 295 -0.28 -19.79 -9.17
CA ASN A 295 -1.07 -19.82 -10.40
C ASN A 295 -2.53 -19.48 -10.08
N GLU A 296 -3.20 -20.24 -9.20
CA GLU A 296 -4.59 -19.96 -8.83
C GLU A 296 -4.86 -20.01 -7.33
N LEU A 297 -5.45 -18.94 -6.77
CA LEU A 297 -5.99 -18.92 -5.42
C LEU A 297 -7.51 -18.73 -5.47
N ARG A 298 -8.26 -19.73 -4.98
CA ARG A 298 -9.72 -19.70 -4.86
C ARG A 298 -10.13 -19.67 -3.40
N ALA A 299 -10.79 -18.60 -2.98
CA ALA A 299 -11.30 -18.43 -1.63
C ALA A 299 -12.83 -18.35 -1.64
N THR A 300 -13.50 -19.34 -1.04
CA THR A 300 -14.96 -19.42 -0.97
C THR A 300 -15.46 -19.29 0.48
N GLY A 301 -16.28 -18.28 0.73
CA GLY A 301 -16.90 -18.05 2.05
C GLY A 301 -18.41 -18.29 2.02
N GLY A 302 -18.89 -19.18 2.89
CA GLY A 302 -20.31 -19.46 3.14
C GLY A 302 -20.82 -18.79 4.43
N GLU A 303 -22.06 -19.12 4.81
CA GLU A 303 -22.80 -18.43 5.89
C GLU A 303 -22.01 -18.28 7.21
N SER A 304 -21.91 -17.02 7.67
CA SER A 304 -21.24 -16.60 8.92
C SER A 304 -19.77 -17.01 9.06
N SER A 305 -19.11 -17.44 7.98
CA SER A 305 -17.72 -17.87 7.99
C SER A 305 -16.74 -16.69 8.12
N LYS A 306 -15.54 -16.99 8.63
CA LYS A 306 -14.42 -16.04 8.70
C LYS A 306 -13.19 -16.66 8.06
N LEU A 307 -12.69 -16.01 7.03
CA LEU A 307 -11.50 -16.44 6.31
C LEU A 307 -10.44 -15.35 6.37
N HIS A 308 -9.29 -15.65 6.95
CA HIS A 308 -8.12 -14.79 6.96
C HIS A 308 -7.01 -15.46 6.14
N VAL A 309 -6.61 -14.85 5.03
CA VAL A 309 -5.48 -15.32 4.20
C VAL A 309 -4.38 -14.26 4.26
N ASN A 310 -3.22 -14.64 4.74
CA ASN A 310 -2.02 -13.81 4.67
C ASN A 310 -0.99 -14.57 3.83
N SER A 311 -0.74 -14.12 2.60
CA SER A 311 0.33 -14.65 1.79
C SER A 311 1.38 -13.59 1.49
N SER A 312 2.65 -14.00 1.55
CA SER A 312 3.80 -13.14 1.32
C SER A 312 4.78 -13.84 0.39
N VAL A 313 4.98 -13.28 -0.81
CA VAL A 313 5.97 -13.75 -1.78
C VAL A 313 7.18 -12.82 -1.76
N VAL A 314 8.32 -13.29 -1.27
CA VAL A 314 9.52 -12.45 -1.10
C VAL A 314 10.44 -12.62 -2.30
N CYS A 315 10.45 -11.66 -3.21
CA CYS A 315 11.23 -11.76 -4.44
C CYS A 315 12.73 -11.53 -4.25
N PRO A 316 13.57 -12.00 -5.20
CA PRO A 316 15.02 -11.91 -5.09
C PRO A 316 15.49 -10.45 -5.04
N ASN A 317 16.66 -10.22 -4.46
CA ASN A 317 17.34 -8.92 -4.55
C ASN A 317 17.96 -8.67 -5.93
N ASP A 318 18.36 -9.73 -6.65
CA ASP A 318 19.09 -9.68 -7.92
C ASP A 318 18.68 -10.86 -8.82
N ALA A 319 17.54 -10.74 -9.50
CA ALA A 319 17.20 -11.67 -10.58
C ALA A 319 18.06 -11.33 -11.81
N PHE A 320 18.92 -12.25 -12.22
CA PHE A 320 19.80 -12.10 -13.37
C PHE A 320 19.46 -13.14 -14.42
N ILE A 321 18.52 -12.81 -15.29
CA ILE A 321 18.04 -13.74 -16.32
C ILE A 321 18.81 -13.45 -17.60
N VAL A 322 19.52 -14.45 -18.12
CA VAL A 322 20.24 -14.36 -19.39
C VAL A 322 19.52 -15.27 -20.38
N GLY A 323 18.89 -14.68 -21.39
CA GLY A 323 18.25 -15.42 -22.48
C GLY A 323 19.16 -15.43 -23.70
N SER A 324 19.30 -16.59 -24.34
CA SER A 324 19.61 -16.68 -25.77
C SER A 324 18.58 -17.63 -26.44
N GLY A 325 18.42 -17.57 -27.77
CA GLY A 325 17.37 -18.31 -28.51
C GLY A 325 15.95 -17.68 -28.51
N ASN A 326 14.94 -18.41 -28.97
CA ASN A 326 13.50 -18.05 -28.95
C ASN A 326 12.83 -18.40 -27.60
N THR A 327 13.55 -18.20 -26.50
CA THR A 327 13.09 -18.50 -25.13
C THR A 327 11.91 -17.58 -24.74
N GLU A 328 10.85 -18.11 -24.11
CA GLU A 328 9.74 -17.33 -23.51
C GLU A 328 9.89 -17.32 -21.98
N ILE A 329 9.73 -16.16 -21.35
CA ILE A 329 9.82 -16.02 -19.89
C ILE A 329 8.56 -15.31 -19.38
N SER A 330 7.76 -16.01 -18.55
CA SER A 330 6.56 -15.43 -17.93
C SER A 330 6.49 -15.64 -16.42
N ASP A 331 5.69 -14.82 -15.75
CA ASP A 331 5.22 -14.99 -14.37
C ASP A 331 6.34 -15.07 -13.33
N ILE A 332 7.20 -14.06 -13.35
CA ILE A 332 8.26 -13.89 -12.35
C ILE A 332 7.67 -13.14 -11.17
N CYS A 333 7.60 -13.79 -10.00
CA CYS A 333 7.01 -13.22 -8.81
C CYS A 333 5.55 -12.77 -9.03
N ALA A 334 4.76 -13.62 -9.66
CA ALA A 334 3.42 -13.27 -10.10
C ALA A 334 2.33 -14.06 -9.35
N LEU A 335 1.14 -13.47 -9.29
CA LEU A 335 -0.10 -14.18 -9.01
C LEU A 335 -0.91 -14.19 -10.30
N ASP A 336 -1.08 -15.36 -10.92
CA ASP A 336 -1.80 -15.39 -12.20
C ASP A 336 -3.29 -15.10 -11.97
N SER A 337 -3.94 -15.84 -11.07
CA SER A 337 -5.36 -15.60 -10.78
C SER A 337 -5.75 -15.70 -9.30
N LEU A 338 -6.47 -14.67 -8.82
CA LEU A 338 -7.13 -14.67 -7.52
C LEU A 338 -8.65 -14.60 -7.68
N TYR A 339 -9.33 -15.66 -7.26
CA TYR A 339 -10.78 -15.76 -7.25
C TYR A 339 -11.31 -15.75 -5.81
N ILE A 340 -12.10 -14.74 -5.49
CA ILE A 340 -12.80 -14.66 -4.21
C ILE A 340 -14.30 -14.76 -4.47
N ASN A 341 -14.92 -15.83 -3.98
CA ASN A 341 -16.34 -16.09 -4.14
C ASN A 341 -17.05 -16.15 -2.78
N ILE A 342 -17.88 -15.15 -2.49
CA ILE A 342 -18.66 -15.11 -1.25
C ILE A 342 -20.08 -15.54 -1.59
N ILE A 343 -20.51 -16.69 -1.07
CA ILE A 343 -21.82 -17.28 -1.40
C ILE A 343 -22.92 -16.68 -0.51
N ASP A 344 -22.63 -16.46 0.78
CA ASP A 344 -23.55 -15.90 1.79
C ASP A 344 -22.80 -14.89 2.68
N SER A 345 -23.37 -14.45 3.80
CA SER A 345 -22.76 -13.53 4.77
C SER A 345 -21.41 -14.01 5.35
N ALA A 346 -20.31 -13.81 4.62
CA ALA A 346 -18.95 -14.15 5.05
C ALA A 346 -18.12 -12.89 5.31
N ASN A 347 -17.14 -13.03 6.21
CA ASN A 347 -16.09 -12.03 6.38
C ASN A 347 -14.78 -12.60 5.85
N ILE A 348 -14.28 -12.04 4.75
CA ILE A 348 -13.00 -12.42 4.17
C ILE A 348 -12.02 -11.26 4.34
N PHE A 349 -10.85 -11.56 4.91
CA PHE A 349 -9.73 -10.66 5.02
C PHE A 349 -8.54 -11.28 4.30
N THR A 350 -8.02 -10.58 3.29
CA THR A 350 -6.77 -10.98 2.63
C THR A 350 -5.71 -9.89 2.84
N ASN A 351 -4.49 -10.30 3.15
CA ASN A 351 -3.34 -9.41 3.22
C ASN A 351 -2.19 -10.01 2.43
N GLU A 352 -2.02 -9.49 1.23
CA GLU A 352 -1.11 -9.99 0.22
C GLU A 352 0.08 -9.03 0.10
N THR A 353 1.30 -9.52 0.27
CA THR A 353 2.51 -8.68 0.19
C THR A 353 3.52 -9.27 -0.80
N TRP A 354 3.80 -8.52 -1.86
CA TRP A 354 4.65 -8.93 -2.99
C TRP A 354 5.86 -8.00 -3.13
N PRO A 355 6.89 -8.11 -2.26
CA PRO A 355 8.08 -7.26 -2.35
C PRO A 355 9.07 -7.71 -3.42
N CYS A 356 9.09 -7.05 -4.59
CA CYS A 356 10.21 -7.06 -5.53
C CYS A 356 11.18 -5.93 -5.17
N ARG A 357 12.39 -6.23 -4.67
CA ARG A 357 13.33 -5.19 -4.21
C ARG A 357 14.73 -5.32 -4.80
N LYS A 358 15.37 -4.15 -4.94
CA LYS A 358 16.72 -3.82 -5.46
C LYS A 358 16.85 -3.74 -6.97
N THR A 359 16.99 -4.86 -7.69
CA THR A 359 17.52 -4.81 -9.07
C THR A 359 17.06 -6.03 -9.87
N THR A 360 16.27 -5.82 -10.93
CA THR A 360 15.99 -6.85 -11.94
C THR A 360 16.79 -6.51 -13.18
N VAL A 361 17.71 -7.40 -13.59
CA VAL A 361 18.48 -7.25 -14.82
C VAL A 361 18.16 -8.42 -15.73
N ILE A 362 17.55 -8.12 -16.86
CA ILE A 362 17.29 -9.08 -17.93
C ILE A 362 18.27 -8.75 -19.05
N TYR A 363 19.12 -9.72 -19.37
CA TYR A 363 20.06 -9.62 -20.48
C TYR A 363 19.60 -10.59 -21.55
N ASP A 364 19.00 -10.06 -22.59
CA ASP A 364 18.47 -10.80 -23.72
C ASP A 364 19.38 -10.63 -24.93
N THR A 365 19.73 -11.72 -25.59
CA THR A 365 20.60 -11.73 -26.78
C THR A 365 19.86 -12.13 -28.07
N SER A 366 18.54 -12.27 -28.02
CA SER A 366 17.67 -12.75 -29.11
C SER A 366 16.21 -12.28 -28.97
N ASN A 367 15.31 -12.61 -29.90
CA ASN A 367 13.94 -12.08 -29.95
C ASN A 367 13.00 -12.69 -28.84
N VAL A 368 13.19 -12.40 -27.56
CA VAL A 368 12.46 -13.05 -26.45
C VAL A 368 11.22 -12.24 -25.98
N PRO A 369 10.01 -12.83 -25.90
CA PRO A 369 8.88 -12.22 -25.19
C PRO A 369 9.03 -12.39 -23.68
N ILE A 370 8.92 -11.29 -22.93
CA ILE A 370 8.98 -11.26 -21.47
C ILE A 370 7.66 -10.70 -20.94
N SER A 371 6.96 -11.47 -20.10
CA SER A 371 5.65 -11.07 -19.56
C SER A 371 5.54 -11.25 -18.04
N ASN A 372 4.65 -10.46 -17.43
CA ASN A 372 4.17 -10.63 -16.05
C ASN A 372 5.28 -10.64 -14.98
N ILE A 373 6.01 -9.52 -14.85
CA ILE A 373 7.04 -9.35 -13.81
C ILE A 373 6.43 -8.62 -12.62
N CYS A 374 6.42 -9.26 -11.44
CA CYS A 374 5.88 -8.67 -10.21
C CYS A 374 4.43 -8.21 -10.38
N SER A 375 3.61 -9.01 -11.06
CA SER A 375 2.27 -8.65 -11.49
C SER A 375 1.20 -9.57 -10.90
N MET A 376 -0.03 -9.05 -10.86
CA MET A 376 -1.23 -9.86 -10.67
C MET A 376 -1.97 -9.92 -12.00
N TYR A 377 -2.18 -11.09 -12.60
CA TYR A 377 -2.79 -11.11 -13.93
C TYR A 377 -4.31 -10.91 -13.84
N GLN A 378 -5.00 -11.59 -12.91
CA GLN A 378 -6.44 -11.43 -12.75
C GLN A 378 -6.91 -11.47 -11.29
N LEU A 379 -7.74 -10.49 -10.90
CA LEU A 379 -8.47 -10.48 -9.63
C LEU A 379 -9.98 -10.49 -9.90
N ASN A 380 -10.65 -11.59 -9.55
CA ASN A 380 -12.08 -11.76 -9.69
C ASN A 380 -12.76 -11.86 -8.32
N ILE A 381 -13.63 -10.91 -8.03
CA ILE A 381 -14.41 -10.88 -6.79
C ILE A 381 -15.88 -11.05 -7.13
N ARG A 382 -16.51 -12.05 -6.52
CA ARG A 382 -17.96 -12.25 -6.57
C ARG A 382 -18.51 -12.28 -5.15
N SER A 383 -19.57 -11.51 -4.91
CA SER A 383 -20.18 -11.41 -3.58
C SER A 383 -21.69 -11.64 -3.59
N GLY A 384 -22.14 -12.46 -2.64
CA GLY A 384 -23.54 -12.65 -2.24
C GLY A 384 -23.96 -11.74 -1.08
N GLU A 385 -25.15 -12.00 -0.53
CA GLU A 385 -25.85 -11.13 0.43
C GLU A 385 -25.10 -10.87 1.75
N SER A 386 -25.10 -9.61 2.20
CA SER A 386 -24.62 -9.15 3.52
C SER A 386 -23.15 -9.49 3.83
N SER A 387 -22.32 -9.54 2.80
CA SER A 387 -20.91 -9.91 2.89
C SER A 387 -20.01 -8.73 3.25
N LYS A 388 -18.91 -9.00 3.95
CA LYS A 388 -17.82 -8.02 4.16
C LYS A 388 -16.51 -8.58 3.62
N LEU A 389 -15.87 -7.82 2.73
CA LEU A 389 -14.59 -8.19 2.14
C LEU A 389 -13.61 -7.04 2.31
N ASP A 390 -12.49 -7.30 2.98
CA ASP A 390 -11.38 -6.36 3.11
C ASP A 390 -10.14 -6.99 2.46
N ILE A 391 -9.73 -6.46 1.30
CA ILE A 391 -8.52 -6.87 0.58
C ILE A 391 -7.45 -5.82 0.81
N ASN A 392 -6.30 -6.22 1.31
CA ASN A 392 -5.11 -5.37 1.43
C ASN A 392 -3.99 -5.98 0.60
N SER A 393 -3.74 -5.42 -0.58
CA SER A 393 -2.63 -5.86 -1.45
C SER A 393 -1.52 -4.82 -1.46
N LYS A 394 -0.28 -5.27 -1.27
CA LYS A 394 0.92 -4.41 -1.36
C LYS A 394 1.89 -5.01 -2.36
N VAL A 395 1.99 -4.40 -3.53
CA VAL A 395 2.96 -4.76 -4.56
C VAL A 395 4.11 -3.76 -4.51
N PHE A 396 5.31 -4.22 -4.14
CA PHE A 396 6.51 -3.39 -4.24
C PHE A 396 7.26 -3.70 -5.52
N CYS A 397 7.51 -2.68 -6.34
CA CYS A 397 8.28 -2.84 -7.56
C CYS A 397 9.76 -2.65 -7.32
N PRO A 398 10.61 -3.29 -8.16
CA PRO A 398 12.05 -3.08 -8.09
C PRO A 398 12.36 -1.60 -8.31
N SER A 399 13.24 -1.05 -7.47
CA SER A 399 13.70 0.35 -7.59
C SER A 399 14.45 0.63 -8.89
N TYR A 400 15.00 -0.43 -9.51
CA TYR A 400 15.74 -0.40 -10.75
C TYR A 400 15.42 -1.64 -11.58
N THR A 401 14.96 -1.43 -12.81
CA THR A 401 14.78 -2.49 -13.82
C THR A 401 15.67 -2.15 -15.02
N SER A 402 16.50 -3.10 -15.43
CA SER A 402 17.29 -3.01 -16.66
C SER A 402 16.90 -4.15 -17.59
N VAL A 403 16.49 -3.81 -18.80
CA VAL A 403 16.34 -4.79 -19.88
C VAL A 403 17.30 -4.40 -20.99
N GLU A 404 18.29 -5.25 -21.27
CA GLU A 404 19.20 -5.09 -22.39
C GLU A 404 18.84 -6.17 -23.41
N GLY A 405 18.36 -5.80 -24.60
CA GLY A 405 17.86 -6.74 -25.62
C GLY A 405 18.44 -6.49 -27.01
N TRP A 406 18.38 -7.51 -27.88
CA TRP A 406 18.87 -7.44 -29.28
C TRP A 406 17.78 -7.95 -30.24
N ASN A 407 17.33 -7.11 -31.19
CA ASN A 407 16.28 -7.38 -32.20
C ASN A 407 14.90 -7.78 -31.64
N GLU A 408 13.88 -6.92 -31.80
CA GLU A 408 12.44 -7.25 -31.66
C GLU A 408 11.94 -7.86 -30.32
N THR A 409 12.72 -7.83 -29.23
CA THR A 409 12.27 -8.21 -27.86
C THR A 409 10.98 -7.46 -27.47
N GLU A 410 9.96 -8.18 -26.96
CA GLU A 410 8.70 -7.60 -26.47
C GLU A 410 8.61 -7.72 -24.94
N VAL A 411 8.31 -6.61 -24.26
CA VAL A 411 8.21 -6.58 -22.79
C VAL A 411 6.83 -6.10 -22.37
N ASN A 412 6.10 -6.98 -21.69
CA ASN A 412 4.70 -6.78 -21.30
C ASN A 412 4.52 -6.91 -19.78
N ASN A 413 3.65 -6.08 -19.18
CA ASN A 413 3.19 -6.21 -17.79
C ASN A 413 4.31 -6.22 -16.74
N ILE A 414 5.05 -5.12 -16.62
CA ILE A 414 5.95 -4.91 -15.48
C ILE A 414 5.16 -4.22 -14.38
N CYS A 415 5.04 -4.86 -13.22
CA CYS A 415 4.34 -4.31 -12.07
C CYS A 415 2.90 -3.92 -12.36
N ALA A 416 2.17 -4.75 -13.09
CA ALA A 416 0.82 -4.46 -13.55
C ALA A 416 -0.23 -5.37 -12.88
N ASN A 417 -1.47 -4.88 -12.80
CA ASN A 417 -2.65 -5.72 -12.68
C ASN A 417 -3.31 -5.82 -14.06
N ASN A 418 -3.46 -6.98 -14.68
CA ASN A 418 -4.04 -6.97 -16.04
C ASN A 418 -5.55 -6.69 -15.96
N THR A 419 -6.28 -7.43 -15.13
CA THR A 419 -7.74 -7.34 -15.08
C THR A 419 -8.27 -7.42 -13.65
N LEU A 420 -8.97 -6.37 -13.21
CA LEU A 420 -9.74 -6.36 -11.96
C LEU A 420 -11.24 -6.38 -12.26
N ILE A 421 -11.90 -7.47 -11.89
CA ILE A 421 -13.36 -7.65 -12.01
C ILE A 421 -13.97 -7.78 -10.63
N VAL A 422 -14.87 -6.85 -10.30
CA VAL A 422 -15.65 -6.86 -9.07
C VAL A 422 -17.13 -6.97 -9.43
N ASP A 423 -17.72 -8.14 -9.25
CA ASP A 423 -19.14 -8.40 -9.51
C ASP A 423 -19.94 -8.63 -8.22
N ILE A 424 -20.66 -7.61 -7.79
CA ILE A 424 -21.51 -7.65 -6.60
C ILE A 424 -22.96 -7.83 -7.01
N LYS A 425 -23.51 -8.99 -6.64
CA LYS A 425 -24.88 -9.34 -6.97
C LYS A 425 -25.92 -8.83 -5.97
N ASP A 426 -25.51 -8.62 -4.70
CA ASP A 426 -26.40 -8.22 -3.60
C ASP A 426 -25.77 -7.18 -2.65
N SER A 427 -26.44 -6.83 -1.53
CA SER A 427 -25.91 -5.84 -0.57
C SER A 427 -24.62 -6.34 0.09
N ALA A 428 -23.46 -5.80 -0.27
CA ALA A 428 -22.15 -6.14 0.30
C ALA A 428 -21.32 -4.89 0.59
N ASN A 429 -20.40 -4.97 1.55
CA ASN A 429 -19.42 -3.92 1.84
C ASN A 429 -18.01 -4.44 1.49
N ILE A 430 -17.44 -3.89 0.42
CA ILE A 430 -16.14 -4.31 -0.10
C ILE A 430 -15.17 -3.13 0.02
N THR A 431 -14.03 -3.36 0.66
CA THR A 431 -12.91 -2.41 0.68
C THR A 431 -11.70 -3.07 0.05
N ILE A 432 -11.19 -2.49 -1.03
CA ILE A 432 -9.98 -2.90 -1.71
C ILE A 432 -8.94 -1.81 -1.46
N ASN A 433 -7.89 -2.14 -0.72
CA ASN A 433 -6.74 -1.28 -0.47
C ASN A 433 -5.54 -1.83 -1.24
N GLU A 434 -5.16 -1.20 -2.33
CA GLU A 434 -3.94 -1.57 -3.06
C GLU A 434 -2.85 -0.50 -2.90
N THR A 435 -1.63 -0.94 -2.62
CA THR A 435 -0.45 -0.07 -2.61
C THR A 435 0.50 -0.55 -3.69
N TRP A 436 0.79 0.33 -4.65
CA TRP A 436 1.69 0.10 -5.76
C TRP A 436 2.86 1.08 -5.64
N SER A 437 4.08 0.58 -5.70
CA SER A 437 5.25 1.44 -5.94
C SER A 437 5.69 1.23 -7.38
N CYS A 438 6.08 2.26 -8.13
CA CYS A 438 6.70 2.05 -9.44
C CYS A 438 8.21 2.04 -9.36
N PRO A 439 8.89 1.43 -10.35
CA PRO A 439 10.33 1.54 -10.46
C PRO A 439 10.79 3.00 -10.51
N ASN A 440 11.73 3.39 -9.66
CA ASN A 440 12.28 4.75 -9.68
C ASN A 440 13.06 5.03 -10.97
N LYS A 441 13.62 3.98 -11.58
CA LYS A 441 14.39 4.04 -12.82
C LYS A 441 14.21 2.74 -13.60
N THR A 442 13.70 2.86 -14.82
CA THR A 442 13.72 1.78 -15.82
C THR A 442 14.72 2.19 -16.90
N ILE A 443 15.74 1.37 -17.12
CA ILE A 443 16.65 1.50 -18.27
C ILE A 443 16.32 0.39 -19.25
N ILE A 444 16.07 0.77 -20.49
CA ILE A 444 15.96 -0.16 -21.60
C ILE A 444 17.02 0.31 -22.59
N ASP A 445 18.08 -0.47 -22.74
CA ASP A 445 19.19 -0.20 -23.65
C ASP A 445 19.00 -1.09 -24.88
N ASP A 446 18.80 -0.48 -26.05
CA ASP A 446 18.41 -1.16 -27.28
C ASP A 446 19.30 -0.73 -28.45
N MET A 447 19.81 -1.72 -29.19
CA MET A 447 20.50 -1.54 -30.47
C MET A 447 19.56 -1.64 -31.70
N SER A 448 18.25 -1.81 -31.48
CA SER A 448 17.15 -1.99 -32.47
C SER A 448 15.78 -1.45 -31.95
N SER A 449 14.63 -2.11 -32.16
CA SER A 449 13.28 -1.59 -31.86
C SER A 449 12.45 -2.49 -30.92
N ILE A 450 12.24 -2.08 -29.67
CA ILE A 450 11.44 -2.82 -28.66
C ILE A 450 10.02 -2.21 -28.48
N PRO A 451 8.91 -2.96 -28.68
CA PRO A 451 7.59 -2.60 -28.18
C PRO A 451 7.46 -2.90 -26.68
N ILE A 452 6.96 -1.92 -25.91
CA ILE A 452 6.77 -2.04 -24.45
C ILE A 452 5.33 -1.70 -24.12
N SER A 453 4.64 -2.61 -23.42
CA SER A 453 3.26 -2.41 -22.96
C SER A 453 3.12 -2.56 -21.44
N HIS A 454 2.28 -1.71 -20.84
CA HIS A 454 1.82 -1.78 -19.44
C HIS A 454 2.92 -1.84 -18.37
N ILE A 455 3.55 -0.69 -18.10
CA ILE A 455 4.40 -0.50 -16.90
C ILE A 455 3.56 0.18 -15.83
N CYS A 456 3.42 -0.45 -14.66
CA CYS A 456 2.62 0.08 -13.55
C CYS A 456 1.18 0.44 -13.94
N ALA A 457 0.44 -0.51 -14.51
CA ALA A 457 -0.90 -0.26 -15.04
C ALA A 457 -1.93 -1.22 -14.47
N ILE A 458 -3.20 -0.79 -14.42
CA ILE A 458 -4.35 -1.69 -14.41
C ILE A 458 -4.95 -1.66 -15.81
N SER A 459 -4.88 -2.74 -16.59
CA SER A 459 -5.31 -2.67 -18.00
C SER A 459 -6.83 -2.48 -18.10
N GLU A 460 -7.60 -3.27 -17.34
CA GLU A 460 -9.07 -3.20 -17.31
C GLU A 460 -9.61 -3.24 -15.88
N LEU A 461 -10.55 -2.34 -15.58
CA LEU A 461 -11.31 -2.33 -14.33
C LEU A 461 -12.80 -2.39 -14.60
N ASN A 462 -13.43 -3.51 -14.24
CA ASN A 462 -14.87 -3.73 -14.39
C ASN A 462 -15.52 -3.86 -13.01
N VAL A 463 -16.40 -2.93 -12.65
CA VAL A 463 -17.07 -2.91 -11.35
C VAL A 463 -18.58 -2.88 -11.53
N THR A 464 -19.26 -3.90 -11.03
CA THR A 464 -20.72 -3.97 -11.00
C THR A 464 -21.23 -4.01 -9.55
N GLY A 465 -22.15 -3.09 -9.23
CA GLY A 465 -22.75 -2.97 -7.90
C GLY A 465 -24.28 -2.97 -7.97
N ARG A 466 -24.94 -3.80 -7.16
CA ARG A 466 -26.40 -3.84 -7.05
C ARG A 466 -26.85 -3.67 -5.58
N LEU A 467 -28.12 -3.30 -5.39
CA LEU A 467 -28.74 -3.09 -4.06
C LEU A 467 -27.94 -2.07 -3.20
N SER A 468 -28.06 -2.09 -1.88
CA SER A 468 -27.35 -1.16 -0.98
C SER A 468 -25.87 -1.50 -0.76
N SER A 469 -25.17 -1.98 -1.79
CA SER A 469 -23.74 -2.30 -1.72
C SER A 469 -22.89 -1.03 -1.58
N VAL A 470 -21.76 -1.15 -0.87
CA VAL A 470 -20.75 -0.09 -0.73
C VAL A 470 -19.41 -0.65 -1.17
N ILE A 471 -18.81 -0.07 -2.19
CA ILE A 471 -17.50 -0.47 -2.71
C ILE A 471 -16.54 0.70 -2.52
N ASN A 472 -15.50 0.50 -1.72
CA ASN A 472 -14.41 1.44 -1.55
C ASN A 472 -13.17 0.88 -2.24
N ILE A 473 -12.68 1.57 -3.26
CA ILE A 473 -11.43 1.23 -3.93
C ILE A 473 -10.42 2.33 -3.59
N ASN A 474 -9.44 1.98 -2.75
CA ASN A 474 -8.38 2.86 -2.30
C ASN A 474 -7.09 2.36 -2.94
N SER A 475 -6.43 3.17 -3.75
CA SER A 475 -5.11 2.78 -4.21
C SER A 475 -4.13 3.94 -4.29
N THR A 476 -2.88 3.61 -3.97
CA THR A 476 -1.75 4.55 -3.95
C THR A 476 -0.72 4.02 -4.94
N ALA A 477 -0.69 4.61 -6.14
CA ALA A 477 0.31 4.32 -7.15
C ALA A 477 1.18 5.56 -7.36
N GLY A 478 2.49 5.45 -7.14
CA GLY A 478 3.43 6.50 -7.51
C GLY A 478 3.92 6.28 -8.93
N CYS A 479 3.68 7.19 -9.87
CA CYS A 479 4.27 7.08 -11.22
C CYS A 479 5.81 7.24 -11.16
N PRO A 480 6.59 6.56 -12.00
CA PRO A 480 8.05 6.65 -12.01
C PRO A 480 8.48 8.11 -12.28
N LEU A 481 9.36 8.63 -11.43
CA LEU A 481 9.88 10.00 -11.55
C LEU A 481 10.77 10.18 -12.80
N GLN A 482 11.39 9.10 -13.30
CA GLN A 482 12.29 9.09 -14.47
C GLN A 482 12.28 7.73 -15.19
N ALA A 483 11.75 7.66 -16.41
CA ALA A 483 11.97 6.54 -17.33
C ALA A 483 13.02 6.96 -18.38
N PHE A 484 14.18 6.29 -18.41
CA PHE A 484 15.22 6.53 -19.42
C PHE A 484 15.18 5.39 -20.45
N ILE A 485 14.54 5.65 -21.59
CA ILE A 485 14.59 4.75 -22.75
C ILE A 485 15.77 5.23 -23.62
N VAL A 486 16.82 4.40 -23.73
CA VAL A 486 17.96 4.67 -24.60
C VAL A 486 17.83 3.71 -25.80
N GLY A 487 17.03 4.09 -26.79
CA GLY A 487 16.83 3.30 -27.99
C GLY A 487 17.49 3.91 -29.23
N MET A 488 18.22 3.11 -30.01
CA MET A 488 18.64 3.49 -31.36
C MET A 488 17.55 3.15 -32.39
N ASN A 489 16.70 4.12 -32.73
CA ASN A 489 15.63 4.08 -33.75
C ASN A 489 14.41 3.15 -33.46
N ASN A 490 13.20 3.74 -33.48
CA ASN A 490 11.87 3.09 -33.53
C ASN A 490 11.30 2.38 -32.27
N THR A 491 11.82 2.57 -31.05
CA THR A 491 11.16 2.12 -29.80
C THR A 491 9.77 2.78 -29.63
N ARG A 492 8.70 1.99 -29.39
CA ARG A 492 7.31 2.49 -29.16
C ARG A 492 6.85 2.09 -27.75
N LEU A 493 6.54 3.10 -26.94
CA LEU A 493 5.93 2.94 -25.62
C LEU A 493 4.43 3.16 -25.73
N PHE A 494 3.62 2.17 -25.34
CA PHE A 494 2.16 2.26 -25.45
C PHE A 494 1.51 2.92 -24.23
N ASP A 495 1.85 2.46 -23.01
CA ASP A 495 1.21 2.89 -21.76
C ASP A 495 2.21 2.91 -20.57
N LEU A 496 2.55 4.11 -20.08
CA LEU A 496 3.32 4.31 -18.84
C LEU A 496 2.37 4.85 -17.78
N CYS A 497 2.00 4.04 -16.79
CA CYS A 497 1.07 4.41 -15.73
C CYS A 497 -0.29 4.90 -16.25
N VAL A 498 -0.97 4.10 -17.08
CA VAL A 498 -2.30 4.43 -17.61
C VAL A 498 -3.21 3.21 -17.51
N GLN A 499 -4.46 3.42 -17.11
CA GLN A 499 -5.52 2.41 -17.25
C GLN A 499 -6.19 2.56 -18.62
N ASN A 500 -6.39 1.48 -19.37
CA ASN A 500 -6.96 1.59 -20.72
C ASN A 500 -8.47 1.88 -20.68
N GLU A 501 -9.21 1.10 -19.90
CA GLU A 501 -10.67 1.25 -19.81
C GLU A 501 -11.21 0.93 -18.42
N VAL A 502 -12.12 1.76 -17.93
CA VAL A 502 -12.87 1.55 -16.69
C VAL A 502 -14.36 1.49 -17.00
N ASN A 503 -14.99 0.37 -16.67
CA ASN A 503 -16.42 0.16 -16.82
C ASN A 503 -17.11 0.04 -15.46
N ILE A 504 -18.09 0.91 -15.20
CA ILE A 504 -18.81 0.97 -13.94
C ILE A 504 -20.30 0.83 -14.21
N GLU A 505 -20.93 -0.24 -13.69
CA GLU A 505 -22.38 -0.43 -13.75
C GLU A 505 -23.00 -0.50 -12.35
N MET A 506 -24.08 0.27 -12.13
CA MET A 506 -24.73 0.35 -10.82
C MET A 506 -26.25 0.37 -10.89
N SER A 507 -26.88 -0.30 -9.93
CA SER A 507 -28.32 -0.23 -9.69
C SER A 507 -28.69 -0.22 -8.20
N ASP A 508 -29.93 0.23 -7.91
CA ASP A 508 -30.67 -0.04 -6.68
C ASP A 508 -30.02 0.49 -5.37
N SER A 509 -29.54 1.74 -5.39
CA SER A 509 -28.90 2.44 -4.24
C SER A 509 -27.49 2.01 -3.88
N ALA A 510 -26.77 1.33 -4.77
CA ALA A 510 -25.36 0.98 -4.57
C ALA A 510 -24.50 2.26 -4.52
N THR A 511 -23.40 2.25 -3.77
CA THR A 511 -22.43 3.36 -3.70
C THR A 511 -21.01 2.87 -4.01
N ILE A 512 -20.35 3.50 -4.98
CA ILE A 512 -18.93 3.27 -5.27
C ILE A 512 -18.16 4.57 -4.96
N VAL A 513 -17.09 4.42 -4.18
CA VAL A 513 -16.17 5.51 -3.85
C VAL A 513 -14.76 5.10 -4.25
N PHE A 514 -14.16 5.88 -5.12
CA PHE A 514 -12.73 5.80 -5.42
C PHE A 514 -12.01 6.80 -4.51
N ASN A 515 -11.03 6.36 -3.70
CA ASN A 515 -10.26 7.26 -2.83
C ASN A 515 -8.78 7.20 -3.19
N ALA A 516 -8.42 7.67 -4.39
CA ALA A 516 -7.16 7.30 -4.99
C ALA A 516 -6.50 8.44 -5.76
N SER A 517 -5.19 8.64 -5.54
CA SER A 517 -4.34 9.52 -6.36
C SER A 517 -3.83 8.71 -7.56
N TRP A 518 -4.75 8.39 -8.48
CA TRP A 518 -4.49 7.58 -9.68
C TRP A 518 -4.10 8.43 -10.89
N PRO A 519 -3.27 7.94 -11.80
CA PRO A 519 -3.33 8.41 -13.18
C PRO A 519 -4.70 8.03 -13.77
N CYS A 520 -5.40 9.00 -14.34
CA CYS A 520 -6.74 8.78 -14.87
C CYS A 520 -6.73 7.78 -16.04
N PRO A 521 -7.72 6.88 -16.14
CA PRO A 521 -7.87 6.01 -17.31
C PRO A 521 -8.04 6.82 -18.58
N ARG A 522 -7.67 6.26 -19.74
CA ARG A 522 -8.00 6.88 -21.04
C ARG A 522 -9.51 7.05 -21.18
N LYS A 523 -10.27 5.97 -20.95
CA LYS A 523 -11.71 5.95 -21.10
C LYS A 523 -12.42 5.48 -19.83
N ALA A 524 -13.49 6.17 -19.46
CA ALA A 524 -14.42 5.73 -18.41
C ALA A 524 -15.86 5.65 -18.93
N ILE A 525 -16.49 4.49 -18.78
CA ILE A 525 -17.91 4.26 -19.10
C ILE A 525 -18.67 4.04 -17.79
N VAL A 526 -19.69 4.86 -17.54
CA VAL A 526 -20.41 4.92 -16.27
C VAL A 526 -21.92 4.80 -16.49
N ASN A 527 -22.50 3.72 -15.99
CA ASN A 527 -23.94 3.45 -16.07
C ASN A 527 -24.55 3.34 -14.66
N ALA A 528 -25.32 4.35 -14.21
CA ALA A 528 -25.89 4.38 -12.86
C ALA A 528 -27.41 4.55 -12.84
N ASN A 529 -28.14 3.54 -12.33
CA ASN A 529 -29.60 3.50 -12.34
C ASN A 529 -30.20 3.32 -10.94
N ASN A 530 -31.47 3.68 -10.75
CA ASN A 530 -32.27 3.38 -9.54
C ASN A 530 -31.62 3.79 -8.20
N GLY A 531 -31.07 5.00 -8.08
CA GLY A 531 -30.54 5.51 -6.81
C GLY A 531 -29.05 5.26 -6.58
N GLY A 532 -28.33 4.68 -7.55
CA GLY A 532 -26.89 4.47 -7.44
C GLY A 532 -26.12 5.78 -7.19
N SER A 533 -24.99 5.70 -6.51
CA SER A 533 -24.11 6.83 -6.25
C SER A 533 -22.65 6.51 -6.60
N ILE A 534 -22.02 7.39 -7.39
CA ILE A 534 -20.59 7.27 -7.75
C ILE A 534 -19.88 8.53 -7.31
N VAL A 535 -18.74 8.37 -6.63
CA VAL A 535 -17.96 9.48 -6.10
C VAL A 535 -16.48 9.30 -6.46
N ASN A 536 -15.87 10.39 -6.94
CA ASN A 536 -14.42 10.57 -7.16
C ASN A 536 -13.78 9.69 -8.27
N PHE A 537 -14.43 9.53 -9.43
CA PHE A 537 -13.78 8.91 -10.59
C PHE A 537 -13.17 9.97 -11.53
N CYS A 538 -12.25 9.58 -12.42
CA CYS A 538 -11.65 10.45 -13.43
C CYS A 538 -11.34 9.72 -14.76
N ALA A 539 -11.02 10.45 -15.83
CA ALA A 539 -10.51 9.94 -17.11
C ALA A 539 -9.74 11.04 -17.87
N SER A 540 -8.78 10.68 -18.74
CA SER A 540 -7.95 11.62 -19.51
C SER A 540 -8.49 11.92 -20.90
N ASP A 541 -9.14 10.97 -21.59
CA ASP A 541 -9.51 11.13 -23.00
C ASP A 541 -11.04 11.20 -23.16
N GLU A 542 -11.77 10.18 -22.71
CA GLU A 542 -13.22 10.09 -22.93
C GLU A 542 -13.99 9.64 -21.67
N VAL A 543 -15.12 10.29 -21.41
CA VAL A 543 -16.07 9.91 -20.35
C VAL A 543 -17.48 9.77 -20.93
N ASP A 544 -18.06 8.59 -20.79
CA ASP A 544 -19.45 8.28 -21.17
C ASP A 544 -20.31 8.02 -19.92
N ILE A 545 -21.27 8.90 -19.62
CA ILE A 545 -22.16 8.76 -18.45
C ILE A 545 -23.60 8.53 -18.93
N THR A 546 -24.19 7.41 -18.51
CA THR A 546 -25.64 7.21 -18.57
C THR A 546 -26.22 7.04 -17.17
N SER A 547 -27.33 7.74 -16.88
CA SER A 547 -27.91 7.65 -15.55
C SER A 547 -29.43 7.84 -15.47
N THR A 548 -30.07 7.09 -14.58
CA THR A 548 -31.47 7.29 -14.18
C THR A 548 -31.62 7.35 -12.65
N ASN A 549 -32.23 8.42 -12.13
CA ASN A 549 -32.48 8.65 -10.70
C ASN A 549 -31.25 8.38 -9.78
N SER A 550 -30.05 8.80 -10.17
CA SER A 550 -28.79 8.46 -9.47
C SER A 550 -27.88 9.68 -9.28
N THR A 551 -26.92 9.62 -8.35
CA THR A 551 -26.01 10.74 -8.05
C THR A 551 -24.58 10.42 -8.51
N ILE A 552 -23.92 11.34 -9.21
CA ILE A 552 -22.57 11.15 -9.73
C ILE A 552 -21.74 12.38 -9.37
N VAL A 553 -20.57 12.18 -8.75
CA VAL A 553 -19.63 13.24 -8.35
C VAL A 553 -18.27 12.95 -8.97
N TYR A 554 -17.83 13.83 -9.87
CA TYR A 554 -16.52 13.73 -10.55
C TYR A 554 -15.40 14.31 -9.68
N GLU A 555 -14.22 13.68 -9.65
CA GLU A 555 -13.09 14.15 -8.82
C GLU A 555 -12.38 15.36 -9.46
N ARG A 556 -11.96 16.32 -8.63
CA ARG A 556 -11.51 17.66 -9.05
C ARG A 556 -9.99 17.76 -9.30
N THR A 557 -9.22 16.72 -9.01
CA THR A 557 -7.79 16.79 -8.66
C THR A 557 -6.83 16.27 -9.73
N LEU A 558 -7.30 15.56 -10.77
CA LEU A 558 -6.42 14.70 -11.58
C LEU A 558 -6.32 15.06 -13.09
N SER A 559 -7.40 15.33 -13.82
CA SER A 559 -7.40 15.92 -15.19
C SER A 559 -8.84 16.02 -15.71
N CYS A 560 -9.11 16.88 -16.70
CA CYS A 560 -10.40 16.90 -17.41
C CYS A 560 -10.29 16.09 -18.70
N PRO A 561 -11.30 15.29 -19.09
CA PRO A 561 -11.28 14.54 -20.33
C PRO A 561 -11.39 15.45 -21.55
N ASP A 562 -10.88 14.96 -22.69
CA ASP A 562 -11.03 15.62 -23.98
C ASP A 562 -12.49 15.61 -24.46
N VAL A 563 -13.18 14.48 -24.32
CA VAL A 563 -14.58 14.29 -24.73
C VAL A 563 -15.43 13.84 -23.54
N LEU A 564 -16.58 14.49 -23.36
CA LEU A 564 -17.55 14.17 -22.31
C LEU A 564 -18.95 13.97 -22.89
N ASN A 565 -19.53 12.77 -22.71
CA ASN A 565 -20.90 12.45 -23.10
C ASN A 565 -21.75 12.16 -21.86
N ILE A 566 -22.87 12.85 -21.70
CA ILE A 566 -23.78 12.70 -20.56
C ILE A 566 -25.20 12.51 -21.05
N SER A 567 -25.83 11.40 -20.67
CA SER A 567 -27.25 11.10 -20.90
C SER A 567 -27.95 10.72 -19.59
N ILE A 568 -28.66 11.68 -18.98
CA ILE A 568 -29.28 11.48 -17.66
C ILE A 568 -30.79 11.76 -17.63
N SER A 569 -31.51 11.05 -16.76
CA SER A 569 -32.96 11.28 -16.59
C SER A 569 -33.48 11.03 -15.17
N SER A 570 -34.73 11.45 -14.93
CA SER A 570 -35.54 11.00 -13.79
C SER A 570 -34.98 11.35 -12.41
N GLY A 571 -34.48 12.58 -12.21
CA GLY A 571 -33.99 13.07 -10.93
C GLY A 571 -32.50 12.86 -10.68
N SER A 572 -31.75 12.37 -11.68
CA SER A 572 -30.30 12.20 -11.56
C SER A 572 -29.58 13.52 -11.27
N LYS A 573 -28.49 13.45 -10.52
CA LYS A 573 -27.67 14.61 -10.14
C LYS A 573 -26.21 14.36 -10.49
N VAL A 574 -25.60 15.24 -11.28
CA VAL A 574 -24.18 15.13 -11.67
C VAL A 574 -23.43 16.38 -11.22
N TYR A 575 -22.33 16.21 -10.49
CA TYR A 575 -21.54 17.29 -9.89
C TYR A 575 -20.09 17.31 -10.37
N ASN A 576 -19.48 18.50 -10.37
CA ASN A 576 -18.05 18.76 -10.58
C ASN A 576 -17.48 18.29 -11.94
N ILE A 577 -18.30 18.21 -12.98
CA ILE A 577 -17.84 17.76 -14.30
C ILE A 577 -17.02 18.82 -15.03
N CYS A 578 -16.05 18.37 -15.83
CA CYS A 578 -15.28 19.19 -16.74
C CYS A 578 -14.91 18.48 -18.05
N ALA A 579 -14.58 19.26 -19.09
CA ALA A 579 -14.05 18.79 -20.36
C ALA A 579 -13.13 19.86 -20.98
N THR A 580 -12.09 19.43 -21.69
CA THR A 580 -11.12 20.34 -22.34
C THR A 580 -11.55 20.74 -23.75
N ASN A 581 -12.23 19.85 -24.51
CA ASN A 581 -12.58 20.08 -25.91
C ASN A 581 -14.10 20.02 -26.21
N GLU A 582 -14.74 18.85 -26.10
CA GLU A 582 -16.16 18.66 -26.44
C GLU A 582 -16.98 18.10 -25.28
N ALA A 583 -18.20 18.64 -25.07
CA ALA A 583 -19.15 18.11 -24.11
C ALA A 583 -20.57 18.01 -24.70
N PHE A 584 -21.15 16.81 -24.67
CA PHE A 584 -22.53 16.53 -25.10
C PHE A 584 -23.38 16.17 -23.88
N ILE A 585 -24.39 16.99 -23.56
CA ILE A 585 -25.22 16.80 -22.36
C ILE A 585 -26.70 16.69 -22.76
N ASN A 586 -27.32 15.55 -22.46
CA ASN A 586 -28.75 15.30 -22.61
C ASN A 586 -29.37 15.00 -21.23
N ALA A 587 -30.14 15.94 -20.70
CA ALA A 587 -30.73 15.84 -19.35
C ALA A 587 -32.26 16.00 -19.38
N THR A 588 -32.99 15.07 -18.74
CA THR A 588 -34.46 15.15 -18.59
C THR A 588 -34.89 15.02 -17.12
N ASN A 589 -35.60 16.00 -16.57
CA ASN A 589 -35.97 16.07 -15.14
C ASN A 589 -34.78 15.86 -14.17
N SER A 590 -33.59 16.41 -14.44
CA SER A 590 -32.33 16.10 -13.72
C SER A 590 -31.52 17.37 -13.37
N GLU A 591 -30.46 17.26 -12.58
CA GLU A 591 -29.58 18.37 -12.17
C GLU A 591 -28.13 18.13 -12.61
N VAL A 592 -27.48 19.11 -13.25
CA VAL A 592 -26.07 19.05 -13.65
C VAL A 592 -25.34 20.32 -13.19
N TYR A 593 -24.22 20.14 -12.48
CA TYR A 593 -23.39 21.21 -11.94
C TYR A 593 -21.97 21.14 -12.52
N MET A 594 -21.58 22.15 -13.29
CA MET A 594 -20.25 22.25 -13.92
C MET A 594 -19.31 23.13 -13.09
N ASP A 595 -18.03 22.74 -12.95
CA ASP A 595 -17.02 23.51 -12.18
C ASP A 595 -16.45 24.70 -13.00
N LYS A 596 -16.14 25.79 -12.31
CA LYS A 596 -15.74 27.12 -12.81
C LYS A 596 -14.24 27.25 -13.12
N SER A 597 -13.40 26.30 -12.68
CA SER A 597 -11.93 26.48 -12.68
C SER A 597 -11.16 25.81 -13.83
N THR A 598 -11.75 24.84 -14.56
CA THR A 598 -11.00 23.97 -15.49
C THR A 598 -11.67 23.68 -16.85
N CYS A 599 -12.91 24.11 -17.09
CA CYS A 599 -13.63 23.84 -18.35
C CYS A 599 -13.25 24.80 -19.48
N SER A 600 -12.70 24.28 -20.58
CA SER A 600 -12.46 25.04 -21.82
C SER A 600 -13.36 24.61 -22.99
N ALA A 601 -14.17 23.56 -22.81
CA ALA A 601 -14.94 22.92 -23.87
C ALA A 601 -16.15 23.72 -24.39
N VAL A 602 -16.51 23.45 -25.66
CA VAL A 602 -17.79 23.84 -26.25
C VAL A 602 -18.84 22.78 -25.89
N ALA A 603 -19.88 23.18 -25.15
CA ALA A 603 -20.93 22.27 -24.71
C ALA A 603 -22.17 22.33 -25.61
N ASN A 604 -22.56 21.18 -26.19
CA ASN A 604 -23.86 20.98 -26.82
C ASN A 604 -24.84 20.43 -25.77
N VAL A 605 -25.77 21.28 -25.33
CA VAL A 605 -26.66 20.96 -24.19
C VAL A 605 -28.12 20.88 -24.62
N THR A 606 -28.76 19.75 -24.36
CA THR A 606 -30.20 19.54 -24.48
C THR A 606 -30.77 19.24 -23.10
N ALA A 607 -31.59 20.14 -22.54
CA ALA A 607 -32.20 19.97 -21.23
C ALA A 607 -33.72 20.16 -21.27
N THR A 608 -34.46 19.17 -20.77
CA THR A 608 -35.92 19.21 -20.62
C THR A 608 -36.27 19.14 -19.13
N ASN A 609 -36.96 20.15 -18.58
CA ASN A 609 -37.32 20.23 -17.16
C ASN A 609 -36.15 19.99 -16.18
N SER A 610 -34.93 20.36 -16.55
CA SER A 610 -33.69 20.05 -15.81
C SER A 610 -32.98 21.33 -15.36
N THR A 611 -32.27 21.27 -14.24
CA THR A 611 -31.47 22.38 -13.71
C THR A 611 -30.04 22.25 -14.19
N LEU A 612 -29.54 23.26 -14.91
CA LEU A 612 -28.15 23.35 -15.35
C LEU A 612 -27.48 24.53 -14.63
N VAL A 613 -26.40 24.26 -13.91
CA VAL A 613 -25.56 25.30 -13.30
C VAL A 613 -24.23 25.32 -14.04
N ALA A 614 -24.07 26.32 -14.91
CA ALA A 614 -22.88 26.51 -15.77
C ALA A 614 -22.05 27.73 -15.30
N PRO A 615 -20.70 27.70 -15.45
CA PRO A 615 -19.87 28.86 -15.19
C PRO A 615 -20.09 29.95 -16.24
N THR A 616 -20.23 31.19 -15.79
CA THR A 616 -20.40 32.37 -16.64
C THR A 616 -19.04 32.99 -16.96
N THR A 617 -18.43 32.66 -18.10
CA THR A 617 -17.56 33.60 -18.85
C THR A 617 -17.43 33.25 -20.34
N THR A 618 -17.62 34.29 -21.16
CA THR A 618 -17.16 34.51 -22.56
C THR A 618 -16.72 33.28 -23.36
N GLY A 619 -17.65 32.75 -24.17
CA GLY A 619 -17.38 31.68 -25.14
C GLY A 619 -18.61 30.89 -25.58
N VAL A 620 -19.72 30.98 -24.83
CA VAL A 620 -20.97 30.31 -25.19
C VAL A 620 -21.62 30.98 -26.40
N THR A 621 -21.39 30.44 -27.59
CA THR A 621 -22.26 30.69 -28.74
C THR A 621 -23.59 29.97 -28.51
N SER A 622 -24.59 30.76 -28.11
CA SER A 622 -26.02 30.42 -27.99
C SER A 622 -26.41 29.26 -27.07
N ILE A 623 -26.97 29.60 -25.90
CA ILE A 623 -27.94 28.73 -25.22
C ILE A 623 -29.28 28.90 -25.95
N ALA A 624 -29.67 27.93 -26.76
CA ALA A 624 -31.02 27.87 -27.28
C ALA A 624 -31.94 27.25 -26.21
N THR A 625 -32.43 28.06 -25.28
CA THR A 625 -33.48 27.62 -24.36
C THR A 625 -34.82 27.62 -25.12
N THR A 626 -35.25 26.47 -25.63
CA THR A 626 -36.66 26.28 -26.02
C THR A 626 -37.49 26.02 -24.77
N THR A 627 -37.86 27.09 -24.07
CA THR A 627 -38.99 27.03 -23.12
C THR A 627 -40.29 27.11 -23.90
N THR A 628 -40.98 25.98 -24.08
CA THR A 628 -42.38 25.97 -24.53
C THR A 628 -43.29 26.31 -23.36
N THR A 629 -43.37 27.60 -23.02
CA THR A 629 -44.49 28.11 -22.22
C THR A 629 -45.61 28.54 -23.16
N THR A 630 -46.82 28.10 -22.86
CA THR A 630 -48.08 28.64 -23.40
C THR A 630 -48.10 30.18 -23.36
N PRO A 631 -48.85 30.87 -24.25
CA PRO A 631 -48.58 32.26 -24.56
C PRO A 631 -48.90 33.23 -23.41
N GLY A 632 -47.89 34.01 -23.02
CA GLY A 632 -48.07 35.36 -22.50
C GLY A 632 -47.64 35.61 -21.06
N THR A 633 -46.34 35.75 -20.81
CA THR A 633 -45.70 36.85 -20.04
C THR A 633 -44.22 36.53 -19.81
N THR A 634 -43.34 37.39 -20.34
CA THR A 634 -41.90 37.36 -20.06
C THR A 634 -41.64 38.18 -18.79
N SER A 635 -41.10 37.53 -17.75
CA SER A 635 -40.57 38.21 -16.57
C SER A 635 -39.08 37.92 -16.46
N THR A 636 -38.26 38.95 -16.66
CA THR A 636 -36.84 38.95 -16.31
C THR A 636 -36.70 39.24 -14.82
N VAL A 637 -36.20 38.27 -14.05
CA VAL A 637 -35.76 38.48 -12.66
C VAL A 637 -34.24 38.64 -12.70
N THR A 638 -33.74 39.81 -12.32
CA THR A 638 -32.31 40.07 -12.13
C THR A 638 -32.05 40.19 -10.64
N THR A 639 -31.40 39.17 -10.06
CA THR A 639 -30.93 39.20 -8.67
C THR A 639 -29.41 39.34 -8.70
N THR A 640 -28.88 40.50 -8.34
CA THR A 640 -27.45 40.69 -8.09
C THR A 640 -27.14 40.26 -6.66
N VAL A 641 -26.52 39.08 -6.51
CA VAL A 641 -25.84 38.67 -5.28
C VAL A 641 -24.35 38.90 -5.51
N THR A 642 -23.79 39.90 -4.82
CA THR A 642 -22.34 40.09 -4.71
C THR A 642 -21.82 39.16 -3.62
N GLU A 643 -21.17 38.05 -3.99
CA GLU A 643 -20.36 37.29 -3.04
C GLU A 643 -19.04 38.04 -2.78
N SER A 644 -18.83 38.42 -1.53
CA SER A 644 -17.57 38.96 -1.02
C SER A 644 -16.61 37.80 -0.75
N THR A 645 -15.54 37.65 -1.54
CA THR A 645 -14.49 36.67 -1.27
C THR A 645 -13.64 37.11 -0.07
N VAL A 646 -13.67 36.35 1.04
CA VAL A 646 -12.95 36.68 2.30
C VAL A 646 -11.43 36.39 2.22
N TRP A 647 -11.01 35.54 1.29
CA TRP A 647 -9.62 35.25 0.96
C TRP A 647 -9.18 35.99 -0.30
N ARG A 648 -7.99 36.60 -0.27
CA ARG A 648 -7.35 37.21 -1.44
C ARG A 648 -5.89 36.81 -1.58
N ASN A 649 -5.40 36.67 -2.81
CA ASN A 649 -3.98 36.43 -3.09
C ASN A 649 -3.14 37.68 -2.79
N THR A 650 -1.93 37.50 -2.27
CA THR A 650 -1.02 38.58 -1.86
C THR A 650 0.36 38.44 -2.50
N GLY A 651 0.43 38.60 -3.82
CA GLY A 651 1.68 38.39 -4.56
C GLY A 651 2.30 37.01 -4.32
N SER A 652 3.57 36.86 -4.68
CA SER A 652 4.31 35.61 -4.51
C SER A 652 5.74 35.85 -4.04
N MET A 653 6.25 34.92 -3.24
CA MET A 653 7.67 34.75 -2.91
C MET A 653 8.46 34.42 -4.18
N ASN A 654 9.77 34.69 -4.15
CA ASN A 654 10.68 34.29 -5.21
C ASN A 654 10.89 32.77 -5.24
N ASN A 655 10.96 32.14 -4.06
CA ASN A 655 11.14 30.70 -3.94
C ASN A 655 9.92 30.07 -3.27
N GLY A 656 9.45 28.97 -3.86
CA GLY A 656 8.45 28.13 -3.24
C GLY A 656 9.02 27.40 -2.04
N ARG A 657 8.22 27.20 -0.99
CA ARG A 657 8.71 26.59 0.25
C ARG A 657 7.61 25.98 1.10
N PHE A 658 7.87 24.83 1.69
CA PHE A 658 7.08 24.24 2.79
C PHE A 658 7.98 23.99 4.01
N SER A 659 7.40 23.66 5.16
CA SER A 659 8.17 23.39 6.39
C SER A 659 9.08 24.55 6.83
N HIS A 660 8.69 25.77 6.43
CA HIS A 660 9.34 27.04 6.75
C HIS A 660 8.65 27.72 7.94
N THR A 661 9.24 28.79 8.45
CA THR A 661 8.59 29.64 9.47
C THR A 661 8.26 31.02 8.91
N ALA A 662 7.16 31.62 9.36
CA ALA A 662 6.80 33.01 9.08
C ALA A 662 6.56 33.75 10.40
N SER A 663 7.32 34.81 10.63
CA SER A 663 7.32 35.58 11.87
C SER A 663 6.92 37.04 11.62
N VAL A 664 5.89 37.53 12.32
CA VAL A 664 5.48 38.93 12.26
C VAL A 664 6.45 39.79 13.07
N LEU A 665 7.31 40.52 12.38
CA LEU A 665 8.34 41.36 12.99
C LEU A 665 7.75 42.56 13.75
N PRO A 666 8.50 43.13 14.72
CA PRO A 666 8.07 44.34 15.43
C PRO A 666 7.73 45.53 14.50
N ASN A 667 8.36 45.62 13.33
CA ASN A 667 8.05 46.64 12.31
C ASN A 667 6.73 46.38 11.54
N GLY A 668 6.09 45.21 11.71
CA GLY A 668 4.83 44.83 11.06
C GLY A 668 4.98 44.01 9.77
N LYS A 669 6.21 43.81 9.27
CA LYS A 669 6.48 42.91 8.13
C LYS A 669 6.47 41.45 8.58
N VAL A 670 6.26 40.54 7.64
CA VAL A 670 6.36 39.09 7.88
C VAL A 670 7.67 38.58 7.30
N LEU A 671 8.53 38.03 8.15
CA LEU A 671 9.77 37.39 7.74
C LEU A 671 9.54 35.90 7.55
N VAL A 672 9.76 35.43 6.32
CA VAL A 672 9.66 34.03 5.92
C VAL A 672 11.05 33.43 5.80
N ILE A 673 11.29 32.32 6.52
CA ILE A 673 12.64 31.80 6.80
C ILE A 673 12.74 30.34 6.36
N GLY A 674 13.72 30.04 5.49
CA GLY A 674 14.09 28.67 5.13
C GLY A 674 12.95 27.83 4.57
N GLY A 675 12.93 26.54 4.90
CA GLY A 675 12.00 25.58 4.31
C GLY A 675 12.65 24.83 3.16
N GLU A 676 11.83 24.04 2.49
CA GLU A 676 12.23 23.13 1.43
C GLU A 676 11.37 23.42 0.19
N TYR A 677 11.99 23.46 -0.98
CA TYR A 677 11.26 23.64 -2.25
C TYR A 677 10.80 22.31 -2.84
N ASP A 678 11.69 21.31 -2.80
CA ASP A 678 11.51 19.94 -3.28
C ASP A 678 12.46 19.02 -2.47
N VAL A 679 12.31 17.69 -2.56
CA VAL A 679 12.86 16.64 -1.64
C VAL A 679 14.39 16.66 -1.43
N ASP A 680 15.13 17.50 -2.15
CA ASP A 680 16.59 17.67 -2.02
C ASP A 680 17.05 19.15 -1.97
N PHE A 681 16.12 20.10 -1.85
CA PHE A 681 16.42 21.53 -1.98
C PHE A 681 16.03 22.34 -0.73
N ASP A 682 16.89 22.21 0.28
CA ASP A 682 16.84 23.02 1.50
C ASP A 682 17.18 24.49 1.21
N LEU A 683 16.34 25.41 1.67
CA LEU A 683 16.53 26.84 1.48
C LEU A 683 17.22 27.48 2.69
N ASN A 684 18.23 28.30 2.43
CA ASN A 684 18.77 29.26 3.39
C ASN A 684 18.23 30.68 3.16
N THR A 685 17.46 30.89 2.08
CA THR A 685 16.93 32.19 1.70
C THR A 685 15.82 32.63 2.63
N THR A 686 15.75 33.96 2.84
CA THR A 686 14.70 34.58 3.64
C THR A 686 14.07 35.76 2.90
N GLU A 687 12.77 35.90 3.06
CA GLU A 687 11.96 36.86 2.29
C GLU A 687 11.03 37.63 3.22
N LEU A 688 10.80 38.91 2.91
CA LEU A 688 9.99 39.83 3.69
C LEU A 688 8.73 40.20 2.90
N TYR A 689 7.57 39.94 3.49
CA TYR A 689 6.29 40.47 3.04
C TYR A 689 5.94 41.74 3.83
N ASP A 690 5.61 42.82 3.14
CA ASP A 690 5.11 44.06 3.74
C ASP A 690 3.59 44.13 3.58
N PRO A 691 2.79 43.92 4.64
CA PRO A 691 1.34 43.96 4.54
C PRO A 691 0.75 45.34 4.23
N SER A 692 1.53 46.43 4.37
CA SER A 692 1.05 47.78 4.08
C SER A 692 1.10 48.13 2.60
N THR A 693 2.04 47.52 1.86
CA THR A 693 2.21 47.69 0.41
C THR A 693 1.85 46.44 -0.38
N GLU A 694 1.65 45.31 0.30
CA GLU A 694 1.42 43.98 -0.26
C GLU A 694 2.54 43.51 -1.22
N THR A 695 3.77 43.90 -0.92
CA THR A 695 4.94 43.58 -1.75
C THR A 695 5.92 42.68 -1.03
N TRP A 696 6.57 41.81 -1.81
CA TRP A 696 7.66 40.96 -1.39
C TRP A 696 9.02 41.62 -1.64
N SER A 697 9.98 41.38 -0.75
CA SER A 697 11.37 41.82 -0.87
C SER A 697 12.31 40.77 -0.29
N THR A 698 13.53 40.68 -0.80
CA THR A 698 14.57 39.79 -0.25
C THR A 698 15.37 40.50 0.85
N THR A 699 15.95 39.71 1.75
CA THR A 699 16.92 40.15 2.78
C THR A 699 18.07 39.14 2.80
N ASP A 700 19.09 39.34 3.63
CA ASP A 700 20.20 38.38 3.73
C ASP A 700 19.71 36.95 4.00
N SER A 701 20.53 35.97 3.58
CA SER A 701 20.25 34.54 3.79
C SER A 701 20.93 34.01 5.04
N MET A 702 20.38 32.94 5.62
CA MET A 702 21.02 32.20 6.69
C MET A 702 22.33 31.56 6.21
N ASN A 703 23.26 31.31 7.13
CA ASN A 703 24.50 30.60 6.84
C ASN A 703 24.24 29.13 6.53
N ASN A 704 23.23 28.53 7.18
CA ASN A 704 22.83 27.15 6.94
C ASN A 704 21.41 27.11 6.38
N ALA A 705 21.24 26.35 5.29
CA ALA A 705 19.92 25.96 4.81
C ALA A 705 19.23 25.10 5.88
N ARG A 706 17.92 25.27 6.03
CA ARG A 706 17.14 24.52 7.02
C ARG A 706 15.64 24.52 6.73
N PHE A 707 15.01 23.37 6.92
CA PHE A 707 13.57 23.22 7.08
C PHE A 707 13.26 22.51 8.41
N LEU A 708 12.00 22.50 8.85
CA LEU A 708 11.59 21.88 10.13
C LEU A 708 12.25 22.47 11.39
N HIS A 709 12.75 23.70 11.24
CA HIS A 709 13.33 24.51 12.29
C HIS A 709 12.24 25.29 13.03
N THR A 710 12.62 25.95 14.12
CA THR A 710 11.76 26.92 14.80
C THR A 710 12.35 28.31 14.72
N ALA A 711 11.47 29.33 14.68
CA ALA A 711 11.83 30.74 14.74
C ALA A 711 11.13 31.41 15.92
N SER A 712 11.87 32.15 16.74
CA SER A 712 11.38 32.82 17.94
C SER A 712 11.75 34.29 17.92
N ILE A 713 10.75 35.17 18.02
CA ILE A 713 10.97 36.62 18.11
C ILE A 713 11.37 36.96 19.55
N LEU A 714 12.63 37.33 19.75
CA LEU A 714 13.19 37.64 21.06
C LEU A 714 12.70 38.99 21.58
N THR A 715 12.82 39.20 22.88
CA THR A 715 12.44 40.47 23.54
C THR A 715 13.25 41.68 23.06
N ASN A 716 14.45 41.45 22.50
CA ASN A 716 15.28 42.47 21.87
C ASN A 716 14.90 42.76 20.41
N GLY A 717 13.87 42.10 19.87
CA GLY A 717 13.36 42.29 18.50
C GLY A 717 14.10 41.50 17.41
N LYS A 718 15.14 40.74 17.74
CA LYS A 718 15.79 39.81 16.81
C LYS A 718 14.99 38.51 16.68
N VAL A 719 15.15 37.80 15.56
CA VAL A 719 14.55 36.47 15.37
C VAL A 719 15.62 35.40 15.54
N LEU A 720 15.45 34.53 16.54
CA LEU A 720 16.29 33.35 16.75
C LEU A 720 15.75 32.19 15.92
N VAL A 721 16.56 31.66 15.02
CA VAL A 721 16.28 30.42 14.30
C VAL A 721 17.11 29.28 14.89
N THR A 722 16.51 28.11 15.13
CA THR A 722 17.19 27.00 15.81
C THR A 722 16.89 25.65 15.15
N GLY A 723 17.92 24.83 15.01
CA GLY A 723 17.81 23.45 14.50
C GLY A 723 17.22 23.36 13.09
N GLY A 724 16.46 22.31 12.85
CA GLY A 724 15.98 21.90 11.54
C GLY A 724 16.86 20.82 10.91
N GLN A 725 16.60 20.55 9.64
CA GLN A 725 17.35 19.60 8.83
C GLN A 725 18.09 20.31 7.70
N ASN A 726 19.33 19.89 7.44
CA ASN A 726 20.15 20.29 6.30
C ASN A 726 20.79 19.05 5.69
N GLY A 727 20.50 18.74 4.42
CA GLY A 727 21.06 17.58 3.72
C GLY A 727 20.80 16.27 4.44
N HIS A 728 19.54 16.01 4.81
CA HIS A 728 19.09 14.82 5.55
C HIS A 728 19.58 14.69 7.01
N SER A 729 20.30 15.67 7.53
CA SER A 729 20.83 15.65 8.90
C SER A 729 20.20 16.73 9.77
N ALA A 730 19.75 16.35 10.97
CA ALA A 730 19.36 17.33 11.99
C ALA A 730 20.59 18.17 12.37
N ILE A 731 20.41 19.50 12.47
CA ILE A 731 21.48 20.43 12.84
C ILE A 731 21.27 21.00 14.24
N ASN A 732 22.36 21.39 14.91
CA ASN A 732 22.31 22.07 16.21
C ASN A 732 22.62 23.57 16.11
N SER A 733 22.83 24.09 14.89
CA SER A 733 23.17 25.50 14.71
C SER A 733 21.99 26.42 14.99
N ALA A 734 22.32 27.60 15.49
CA ALA A 734 21.36 28.67 15.73
C ALA A 734 21.89 30.00 15.16
N GLU A 735 20.97 30.81 14.65
CA GLU A 735 21.31 32.09 14.01
C GLU A 735 20.29 33.16 14.43
N LEU A 736 20.73 34.42 14.42
CA LEU A 736 19.94 35.58 14.78
C LEU A 736 19.75 36.48 13.57
N TYR A 737 18.50 36.83 13.27
CA TYR A 737 18.18 37.87 12.30
C TYR A 737 17.95 39.20 13.00
N ASP A 738 18.65 40.24 12.54
CA ASP A 738 18.44 41.62 13.00
C ASP A 738 17.64 42.41 11.96
N GLN A 739 16.38 42.72 12.27
CA GLN A 739 15.49 43.47 11.37
C GLN A 739 15.97 44.90 11.08
N SER A 740 16.87 45.47 11.89
CA SER A 740 17.35 46.85 11.70
C SER A 740 18.42 46.94 10.62
N THR A 741 19.19 45.87 10.45
CA THR A 741 20.25 45.75 9.44
C THR A 741 19.87 44.85 8.28
N GLY A 742 18.89 43.96 8.46
CA GLY A 742 18.49 42.96 7.48
C GLY A 742 19.46 41.78 7.36
N THR A 743 20.31 41.57 8.38
CA THR A 743 21.44 40.63 8.34
C THR A 743 21.25 39.44 9.28
N TRP A 744 21.78 38.27 8.89
CA TRP A 744 21.89 37.09 9.76
C TRP A 744 23.27 37.00 10.43
N THR A 745 23.29 36.68 11.72
CA THR A 745 24.52 36.43 12.49
C THR A 745 24.44 35.09 13.21
N ALA A 746 25.47 34.24 13.09
CA ALA A 746 25.56 33.01 13.88
C ALA A 746 25.66 33.33 15.38
N THR A 747 24.96 32.53 16.20
CA THR A 747 25.08 32.53 17.68
C THR A 747 25.64 31.18 18.13
N ASN A 748 25.88 30.99 19.43
CA ASN A 748 26.26 29.67 19.95
C ASN A 748 25.27 28.58 19.55
N ASN A 749 25.80 27.39 19.26
CA ASN A 749 25.01 26.21 18.89
C ASN A 749 24.33 25.57 20.11
N MET A 750 23.20 24.91 19.87
CA MET A 750 22.57 24.01 20.86
C MET A 750 23.49 22.83 21.18
N ASN A 751 23.33 22.23 22.37
CA ASN A 751 24.09 21.04 22.74
C ASN A 751 23.65 19.81 21.94
N ASN A 752 22.37 19.73 21.57
CA ASN A 752 21.83 18.65 20.75
C ASN A 752 21.30 19.17 19.42
N ALA A 753 21.54 18.42 18.33
CA ALA A 753 20.90 18.65 17.05
C ALA A 753 19.41 18.28 17.12
N ARG A 754 18.54 18.99 16.41
CA ARG A 754 17.09 18.76 16.51
C ARG A 754 16.40 19.18 15.22
N GLN A 755 15.47 18.35 14.75
CA GLN A 755 14.41 18.75 13.82
C GLN A 755 13.04 18.42 14.41
N TRP A 756 11.96 19.05 13.93
CA TRP A 756 10.59 18.83 14.45
C TRP A 756 10.44 19.08 15.96
N HIS A 757 11.34 19.89 16.54
CA HIS A 757 11.27 20.34 17.94
C HIS A 757 10.34 21.54 18.09
N THR A 758 10.03 21.90 19.34
CA THR A 758 9.31 23.13 19.65
C THR A 758 10.22 24.14 20.33
N ALA A 759 9.93 25.42 20.14
CA ALA A 759 10.58 26.53 20.82
C ALA A 759 9.50 27.41 21.48
N SER A 760 9.66 27.69 22.78
CA SER A 760 8.72 28.48 23.57
C SER A 760 9.44 29.64 24.25
N ILE A 761 9.03 30.87 23.94
CA ILE A 761 9.52 32.07 24.62
C ILE A 761 8.84 32.15 25.99
N LEU A 762 9.65 32.10 27.04
CA LEU A 762 9.20 32.12 28.41
C LEU A 762 8.98 33.56 28.90
N ASN A 763 8.23 33.72 29.99
CA ASN A 763 7.94 35.05 30.57
C ASN A 763 9.20 35.83 31.00
N ASN A 764 10.32 35.14 31.24
CA ASN A 764 11.60 35.75 31.57
C ASN A 764 12.43 36.15 30.33
N GLY A 765 11.93 35.88 29.12
CA GLY A 765 12.59 36.18 27.85
C GLY A 765 13.52 35.09 27.32
N ASN A 766 13.79 34.03 28.10
CA ASN A 766 14.55 32.88 27.59
C ASN A 766 13.69 32.04 26.63
N VAL A 767 14.35 31.31 25.73
CA VAL A 767 13.66 30.39 24.81
C VAL A 767 13.93 28.95 25.23
N LEU A 768 12.87 28.23 25.59
CA LEU A 768 12.91 26.79 25.83
C LEU A 768 12.82 26.06 24.50
N VAL A 769 13.83 25.28 24.16
CA VAL A 769 13.81 24.35 23.03
C VAL A 769 13.71 22.93 23.57
N THR A 770 12.70 22.19 23.13
CA THR A 770 12.43 20.85 23.67
C THR A 770 12.06 19.82 22.61
N GLY A 771 12.49 18.59 22.85
CA GLY A 771 12.25 17.44 22.00
C GLY A 771 12.87 17.57 20.61
N GLY A 772 12.20 16.96 19.63
CA GLY A 772 12.67 16.82 18.26
C GLY A 772 13.21 15.43 17.97
N GLN A 773 13.83 15.31 16.80
CA GLN A 773 14.35 14.05 16.27
C GLN A 773 15.79 14.23 15.80
N ILE A 774 16.60 13.18 15.95
CA ILE A 774 17.93 13.04 15.36
C ILE A 774 17.97 11.69 14.64
N GLY A 775 18.18 11.70 13.32
CA GLY A 775 17.98 10.51 12.49
C GLY A 775 16.54 10.01 12.64
N PHE A 776 16.38 8.75 13.06
CA PHE A 776 15.07 8.15 13.34
C PHE A 776 14.65 8.23 14.82
N SER A 777 15.50 8.74 15.71
CA SER A 777 15.25 8.71 17.16
C SER A 777 14.67 10.01 17.69
N ALA A 778 13.55 9.93 18.42
CA ALA A 778 13.04 11.06 19.19
C ALA A 778 13.94 11.34 20.40
N ILE A 779 14.21 12.62 20.66
CA ILE A 779 15.02 13.04 21.82
C ILE A 779 14.14 13.64 22.91
N ASN A 780 14.55 13.46 24.16
CA ASN A 780 13.84 13.97 25.35
C ASN A 780 14.55 15.15 26.02
N SER A 781 15.71 15.57 25.52
CA SER A 781 16.46 16.68 26.10
C SER A 781 15.75 18.01 25.84
N ALA A 782 15.95 18.95 26.76
CA ALA A 782 15.49 20.33 26.63
C ALA A 782 16.60 21.30 27.03
N GLU A 783 16.61 22.46 26.41
CA GLU A 783 17.65 23.47 26.56
C GLU A 783 17.06 24.89 26.56
N LEU A 784 17.66 25.79 27.34
CA LEU A 784 17.29 27.19 27.41
C LEU A 784 18.32 28.05 26.71
N TYR A 785 17.85 28.85 25.75
CA TYR A 785 18.63 29.95 25.19
C TYR A 785 18.40 31.23 25.99
N ASN A 786 19.48 31.85 26.46
CA ASN A 786 19.43 33.16 27.08
C ASN A 786 19.86 34.23 26.06
N PRO A 787 18.94 35.08 25.56
CA PRO A 787 19.25 36.06 24.53
C PRO A 787 20.15 37.22 24.99
N SER A 788 20.34 37.42 26.30
CA SER A 788 21.22 38.48 26.83
C SER A 788 22.70 38.06 26.87
N THR A 789 22.97 36.76 26.95
CA THR A 789 24.31 36.17 27.02
C THR A 789 24.64 35.33 25.79
N GLU A 790 23.64 35.07 24.95
CA GLU A 790 23.71 34.21 23.77
C GLU A 790 24.17 32.78 24.08
N THR A 791 23.94 32.29 25.31
CA THR A 791 24.36 30.95 25.76
C THR A 791 23.19 29.97 25.86
N TRP A 792 23.49 28.69 25.62
CA TRP A 792 22.58 27.57 25.84
C TRP A 792 22.85 26.88 27.17
N THR A 793 21.81 26.60 27.94
CA THR A 793 21.88 25.85 29.20
C THR A 793 20.97 24.62 29.12
N VAL A 794 21.51 23.43 29.37
CA VAL A 794 20.71 22.19 29.42
C VAL A 794 19.83 22.21 30.68
N THR A 795 18.58 21.79 30.54
CA THR A 795 17.63 21.61 31.66
C THR A 795 17.37 20.13 31.91
N ASP A 796 16.49 19.80 32.86
CA ASP A 796 16.01 18.43 32.97
C ASP A 796 15.37 17.95 31.66
N SER A 797 15.41 16.64 31.45
CA SER A 797 14.84 15.98 30.28
C SER A 797 13.37 15.63 30.50
N MET A 798 12.60 15.62 29.42
CA MET A 798 11.25 15.06 29.39
C MET A 798 11.28 13.56 29.73
N TYR A 799 10.17 13.05 30.27
CA TYR A 799 10.02 11.63 30.62
C TYR A 799 10.23 10.68 29.42
N MET A 800 9.81 11.09 28.23
CA MET A 800 10.00 10.36 26.97
C MET A 800 10.32 11.33 25.84
N GLY A 801 11.13 10.86 24.89
CA GLY A 801 11.49 11.64 23.70
C GLY A 801 10.29 11.86 22.81
N ARG A 802 10.17 13.04 22.21
CA ARG A 802 9.07 13.31 21.27
C ARG A 802 9.40 14.35 20.21
N TYR A 803 8.89 14.13 19.00
CA TYR A 803 8.93 15.07 17.88
C TYR A 803 7.52 15.26 17.29
N ARG A 804 7.33 16.32 16.49
CA ARG A 804 6.00 16.70 15.92
C ARG A 804 4.90 16.90 16.97
N HIS A 805 5.30 17.23 18.18
CA HIS A 805 4.44 17.63 19.29
C HIS A 805 4.21 19.15 19.24
N THR A 806 3.30 19.65 20.06
CA THR A 806 3.11 21.10 20.27
C THR A 806 3.52 21.49 21.69
N ALA A 807 3.95 22.75 21.85
CA ALA A 807 4.28 23.35 23.13
C ALA A 807 3.54 24.70 23.26
N SER A 808 2.78 24.86 24.34
CA SER A 808 1.98 26.06 24.61
C SER A 808 2.41 26.70 25.93
N VAL A 809 2.81 27.97 25.88
CA VAL A 809 3.09 28.75 27.10
C VAL A 809 1.76 29.14 27.75
N LEU A 810 1.53 28.64 28.95
CA LEU A 810 0.31 28.87 29.71
C LEU A 810 0.34 30.23 30.42
N THR A 811 -0.83 30.72 30.82
CA THR A 811 -0.98 31.99 31.56
C THR A 811 -0.27 32.00 32.91
N ASN A 812 -0.03 30.84 33.51
CA ASN A 812 0.75 30.67 34.73
C ASN A 812 2.27 30.61 34.50
N GLY A 813 2.73 30.72 33.24
CA GLY A 813 4.13 30.69 32.85
C GLY A 813 4.73 29.30 32.62
N LYS A 814 4.00 28.21 32.88
CA LYS A 814 4.43 26.85 32.55
C LYS A 814 4.30 26.58 31.05
N VAL A 815 5.04 25.59 30.54
CA VAL A 815 4.92 25.15 29.13
C VAL A 815 4.25 23.79 29.10
N LEU A 816 3.07 23.72 28.46
CA LEU A 816 2.34 22.49 28.21
C LEU A 816 2.81 21.88 26.90
N VAL A 817 3.33 20.66 26.94
CA VAL A 817 3.72 19.88 25.76
C VAL A 817 2.70 18.76 25.56
N THR A 818 2.14 18.65 24.35
CA THR A 818 1.07 17.68 24.04
C THR A 818 1.37 16.89 22.78
N GLY A 819 1.02 15.60 22.81
CA GLY A 819 1.12 14.69 21.67
C GLY A 819 2.54 14.49 21.13
N GLY A 820 2.64 14.24 19.82
CA GLY A 820 3.86 13.85 19.11
C GLY A 820 4.12 12.35 19.13
N LEU A 821 5.28 11.95 18.60
CA LEU A 821 5.74 10.55 18.54
C LEU A 821 7.05 10.34 19.27
N ALA A 822 7.21 9.15 19.85
CA ALA A 822 8.49 8.65 20.33
C ALA A 822 9.26 7.85 19.27
N ASP A 823 8.56 7.11 18.41
CA ASP A 823 9.08 6.30 17.32
C ASP A 823 8.01 6.14 16.22
N GLU A 824 8.23 5.34 15.17
CA GLU A 824 7.32 5.21 14.01
C GLU A 824 5.88 4.76 14.36
N TYR A 825 5.65 4.15 15.52
CA TYR A 825 4.34 3.57 15.88
C TYR A 825 3.79 4.04 17.23
N LEU A 826 4.57 4.78 18.02
CA LEU A 826 4.18 5.23 19.36
C LEU A 826 3.73 6.70 19.37
N PHE A 827 2.43 6.90 19.16
CA PHE A 827 1.75 8.20 19.23
C PHE A 827 1.36 8.53 20.68
N PHE A 828 1.67 9.75 21.13
CA PHE A 828 1.32 10.18 22.48
C PHE A 828 -0.06 10.81 22.55
N TYR A 829 -0.85 10.36 23.53
CA TYR A 829 -2.00 11.11 24.06
C TYR A 829 -1.62 11.91 25.32
N GLY A 830 -0.55 11.52 26.01
CA GLY A 830 -0.09 12.15 27.25
C GLY A 830 0.46 13.57 27.05
N ALA A 831 0.21 14.42 28.04
CA ALA A 831 0.75 15.77 28.15
C ALA A 831 1.75 15.89 29.31
N ILE A 832 2.70 16.81 29.19
CA ILE A 832 3.68 17.12 30.22
C ILE A 832 3.83 18.62 30.38
N LEU A 833 4.14 19.05 31.59
CA LEU A 833 4.33 20.46 31.95
C LEU A 833 5.79 20.71 32.32
N TYR A 834 6.39 21.72 31.72
CA TYR A 834 7.65 22.28 32.17
C TYR A 834 7.40 23.47 33.09
N ASP A 835 8.07 23.51 34.24
CA ASP A 835 8.08 24.65 35.14
C ASP A 835 9.39 25.44 35.02
N PRO A 836 9.39 26.61 34.36
CA PRO A 836 10.60 27.43 34.21
C PRO A 836 11.24 27.89 35.51
N SER A 837 10.49 27.92 36.62
CA SER A 837 11.02 28.40 37.91
C SER A 837 11.90 27.36 38.60
N THR A 838 11.66 26.08 38.34
CA THR A 838 12.45 24.97 38.90
C THR A 838 13.31 24.27 37.86
N GLY A 839 12.96 24.40 36.58
CA GLY A 839 13.59 23.66 35.48
C GLY A 839 13.11 22.21 35.34
N ASN A 840 12.03 21.83 36.04
CA ASN A 840 11.58 20.43 36.14
C ASN A 840 10.39 20.14 35.22
N TRP A 841 10.24 18.88 34.85
CA TRP A 841 9.07 18.35 34.14
C TRP A 841 8.12 17.60 35.07
N THR A 842 6.82 17.81 34.91
CA THR A 842 5.76 17.06 35.61
C THR A 842 4.77 16.48 34.61
N MET A 843 4.26 15.27 34.88
CA MET A 843 3.16 14.71 34.09
C MET A 843 1.89 15.54 34.33
N ALA A 844 1.13 15.77 33.26
CA ALA A 844 -0.21 16.33 33.28
C ALA A 844 -1.21 15.26 32.84
N ASP A 845 -2.51 15.52 33.02
CA ASP A 845 -3.54 14.63 32.48
C ASP A 845 -3.42 14.51 30.94
N GLY A 846 -3.88 13.39 30.39
CA GLY A 846 -3.76 13.06 28.97
C GLY A 846 -4.97 13.45 28.14
N MET A 847 -4.74 13.73 26.86
CA MET A 847 -5.82 13.80 25.87
C MET A 847 -6.48 12.43 25.71
N ARG A 848 -7.71 12.39 25.17
CA ARG A 848 -8.40 11.14 24.85
C ARG A 848 -7.83 10.44 23.61
N HIS A 849 -7.32 11.22 22.66
CA HIS A 849 -6.76 10.70 21.42
C HIS A 849 -5.27 11.05 21.32
N ALA A 850 -4.48 10.05 20.95
CA ALA A 850 -3.09 10.27 20.58
C ALA A 850 -3.01 11.02 19.25
N ARG A 851 -2.07 11.95 19.13
CA ARG A 851 -1.93 12.79 17.94
C ARG A 851 -0.53 13.32 17.72
N GLU A 852 -0.13 13.41 16.47
CA GLU A 852 1.01 14.19 15.99
C GLU A 852 0.58 15.27 15.00
N ARG A 853 1.44 16.26 14.75
CA ARG A 853 1.21 17.30 13.73
C ARG A 853 -0.14 18.02 13.88
N HIS A 854 -0.67 18.06 15.11
CA HIS A 854 -1.82 18.85 15.51
C HIS A 854 -1.42 20.29 15.81
N THR A 855 -2.41 21.16 16.01
CA THR A 855 -2.18 22.51 16.53
C THR A 855 -2.73 22.63 17.95
N ALA A 856 -2.09 23.48 18.77
CA ALA A 856 -2.51 23.79 20.13
C ALA A 856 -2.52 25.31 20.34
N SER A 857 -3.73 25.87 20.46
CA SER A 857 -3.97 27.31 20.52
C SER A 857 -4.36 27.72 21.93
N VAL A 858 -3.59 28.62 22.55
CA VAL A 858 -3.96 29.24 23.83
C VAL A 858 -5.04 30.28 23.58
N LEU A 859 -6.24 30.05 24.11
CA LEU A 859 -7.39 30.94 23.95
C LEU A 859 -7.29 32.14 24.91
N PRO A 860 -8.02 33.25 24.64
CA PRO A 860 -8.01 34.43 25.53
C PRO A 860 -8.45 34.15 26.98
N ASN A 861 -9.21 33.07 27.21
CA ASN A 861 -9.63 32.63 28.54
C ASN A 861 -8.56 31.76 29.26
N GLY A 862 -7.40 31.53 28.65
CA GLY A 862 -6.30 30.74 29.21
C GLY A 862 -6.38 29.23 28.95
N LYS A 863 -7.47 28.72 28.37
CA LYS A 863 -7.59 27.30 27.99
C LYS A 863 -6.77 27.01 26.73
N VAL A 864 -6.35 25.76 26.55
CA VAL A 864 -5.61 25.33 25.34
C VAL A 864 -6.51 24.47 24.46
N LEU A 865 -6.79 24.95 23.25
CA LEU A 865 -7.57 24.23 22.24
C LEU A 865 -6.63 23.42 21.35
N VAL A 866 -6.73 22.10 21.43
CA VAL A 866 -5.97 21.17 20.60
C VAL A 866 -6.86 20.64 19.47
N THR A 867 -6.44 20.83 18.22
CA THR A 867 -7.25 20.51 17.05
C THR A 867 -6.54 19.57 16.09
N GLY A 868 -7.25 18.54 15.64
CA GLY A 868 -6.81 17.60 14.62
C GLY A 868 -5.57 16.78 14.99
N GLY A 869 -4.71 16.55 14.01
CA GLY A 869 -3.53 15.70 14.09
C GLY A 869 -3.74 14.31 13.49
N TRP A 870 -2.68 13.52 13.42
CA TRP A 870 -2.69 12.14 12.94
C TRP A 870 -2.45 11.19 14.10
N ASN A 871 -3.21 10.09 14.19
CA ASN A 871 -3.10 9.13 15.30
C ASN A 871 -2.39 7.81 14.92
N GLY A 872 -1.82 7.74 13.72
CA GLY A 872 -1.26 6.51 13.16
C GLY A 872 -2.18 5.78 12.19
N SER A 873 -3.45 6.18 12.08
CA SER A 873 -4.43 5.53 11.21
C SER A 873 -5.30 6.50 10.42
N ILE A 874 -5.73 7.61 11.03
CA ILE A 874 -6.61 8.59 10.40
C ILE A 874 -6.24 10.04 10.77
N ALA A 875 -6.61 10.97 9.90
CA ALA A 875 -6.55 12.39 10.19
C ALA A 875 -7.72 12.71 11.14
N LEU A 876 -7.41 13.20 12.33
CA LEU A 876 -8.40 13.47 13.36
C LEU A 876 -9.17 14.75 13.03
N ASN A 877 -10.48 14.71 13.18
CA ASN A 877 -11.32 15.90 13.27
C ASN A 877 -11.68 16.25 14.72
N THR A 878 -11.22 15.44 15.68
CA THR A 878 -11.50 15.64 17.10
C THR A 878 -10.77 16.85 17.65
N VAL A 879 -11.43 17.49 18.62
CA VAL A 879 -10.95 18.72 19.26
C VAL A 879 -11.07 18.55 20.76
N GLU A 880 -9.99 18.86 21.46
CA GLU A 880 -9.92 18.72 22.91
C GLU A 880 -9.42 20.02 23.53
N LEU A 881 -10.00 20.37 24.68
CA LEU A 881 -9.74 21.59 25.40
C LEU A 881 -9.16 21.26 26.77
N TYR A 882 -7.97 21.78 27.03
CA TYR A 882 -7.28 21.68 28.31
C TYR A 882 -7.59 22.88 29.19
N GLU A 883 -7.93 22.63 30.45
CA GLU A 883 -8.11 23.64 31.49
C GLU A 883 -6.91 23.62 32.46
N PRO A 884 -5.97 24.58 32.35
CA PRO A 884 -4.76 24.60 33.19
C PRO A 884 -5.01 24.70 34.68
N SER A 885 -6.13 25.31 35.10
CA SER A 885 -6.43 25.51 36.52
C SER A 885 -6.82 24.21 37.23
N THR A 886 -7.36 23.25 36.50
CA THR A 886 -7.84 21.97 37.02
C THR A 886 -7.02 20.77 36.55
N ASP A 887 -6.15 20.95 35.55
CA ASP A 887 -5.43 19.87 34.87
C ASP A 887 -6.39 18.81 34.29
N ILE A 888 -7.44 19.26 33.57
CA ILE A 888 -8.48 18.38 33.01
C ILE A 888 -8.62 18.63 31.51
N TRP A 889 -8.74 17.55 30.76
CA TRP A 889 -9.11 17.55 29.35
C TRP A 889 -10.61 17.28 29.14
N ARG A 890 -11.21 17.96 28.17
CA ARG A 890 -12.55 17.61 27.66
C ARG A 890 -12.62 17.72 26.14
N THR A 891 -13.44 16.90 25.51
CA THR A 891 -13.80 17.03 24.10
C THR A 891 -14.80 18.17 23.91
N THR A 892 -14.66 18.93 22.81
CA THR A 892 -15.63 19.96 22.38
C THR A 892 -16.27 19.56 21.05
N GLY A 893 -16.98 20.48 20.36
CA GLY A 893 -17.37 20.26 18.97
C GLY A 893 -16.17 19.89 18.10
N SER A 894 -16.39 18.96 17.15
CA SER A 894 -15.37 18.49 16.21
C SER A 894 -15.33 19.35 14.95
N MET A 895 -14.16 19.39 14.31
CA MET A 895 -14.03 19.92 12.95
C MET A 895 -14.86 19.07 11.97
N ASN A 896 -15.25 19.68 10.86
CA ASN A 896 -15.97 19.00 9.79
C ASN A 896 -15.06 18.06 9.02
N ILE A 897 -13.78 18.42 8.88
CA ILE A 897 -12.78 17.64 8.14
C ILE A 897 -11.60 17.30 9.05
N GLY A 898 -11.24 16.02 9.07
CA GLY A 898 -10.06 15.55 9.79
C GLY A 898 -8.78 16.02 9.10
N ARG A 899 -7.84 16.57 9.87
CA ARG A 899 -6.64 17.20 9.30
C ARG A 899 -5.43 17.17 10.22
N PHE A 900 -4.24 17.12 9.62
CA PHE A 900 -2.95 17.34 10.28
C PHE A 900 -2.05 18.22 9.41
N SER A 901 -0.94 18.72 9.98
CA SER A 901 -0.05 19.70 9.31
C SER A 901 -0.77 20.99 8.88
N HIS A 902 -1.91 21.30 9.49
CA HIS A 902 -2.66 22.55 9.30
C HIS A 902 -2.13 23.65 10.22
N THR A 903 -2.59 24.88 9.98
CA THR A 903 -2.35 26.00 10.90
C THR A 903 -3.63 26.39 11.62
N ALA A 904 -3.48 26.93 12.85
CA ALA A 904 -4.58 27.44 13.65
C ALA A 904 -4.23 28.83 14.20
N SER A 905 -5.03 29.83 13.85
CA SER A 905 -4.81 31.24 14.19
C SER A 905 -5.89 31.73 15.13
N VAL A 906 -5.50 32.18 16.34
CA VAL A 906 -6.44 32.85 17.27
C VAL A 906 -6.66 34.28 16.80
N LEU A 907 -7.88 34.58 16.40
CA LEU A 907 -8.28 35.89 15.91
C LEU A 907 -8.48 36.89 17.07
N PRO A 908 -8.42 38.21 16.82
CA PRO A 908 -8.64 39.22 17.87
C PRO A 908 -9.99 39.14 18.59
N ASN A 909 -11.01 38.58 17.93
CA ASN A 909 -12.33 38.34 18.53
C ASN A 909 -12.40 37.04 19.37
N GLY A 910 -11.29 36.32 19.51
CA GLY A 910 -11.18 35.08 20.28
C GLY A 910 -11.55 33.80 19.51
N LYS A 911 -12.08 33.90 18.29
CA LYS A 911 -12.34 32.73 17.43
C LYS A 911 -11.03 32.11 16.92
N VAL A 912 -11.06 30.83 16.56
CA VAL A 912 -9.87 30.14 16.02
C VAL A 912 -10.11 29.77 14.57
N LEU A 913 -9.29 30.32 13.68
CA LEU A 913 -9.30 30.02 12.25
C LEU A 913 -8.34 28.86 11.97
N VAL A 914 -8.85 27.76 11.43
CA VAL A 914 -8.08 26.59 11.02
C VAL A 914 -8.03 26.52 9.50
N THR A 915 -6.83 26.43 8.94
CA THR A 915 -6.60 26.51 7.48
C THR A 915 -5.68 25.40 6.98
N GLY A 916 -6.04 24.82 5.84
CA GLY A 916 -5.26 23.84 5.10
C GLY A 916 -4.88 22.59 5.88
N GLY A 917 -3.65 22.11 5.73
CA GLY A 917 -3.21 20.79 6.20
C GLY A 917 -3.55 19.69 5.20
N GLN A 918 -3.45 18.43 5.62
CA GLN A 918 -3.84 17.28 4.82
C GLN A 918 -4.80 16.36 5.58
N ASN A 919 -5.67 15.67 4.86
CA ASN A 919 -6.69 14.76 5.40
C ASN A 919 -6.29 13.26 5.32
N GLY A 920 -5.01 12.98 5.11
CA GLY A 920 -4.49 11.63 4.83
C GLY A 920 -4.52 11.22 3.35
N HIS A 921 -5.04 12.08 2.47
CA HIS A 921 -5.07 11.85 1.01
C HIS A 921 -4.41 13.00 0.24
N SER A 922 -4.79 14.24 0.54
CA SER A 922 -4.29 15.42 -0.18
C SER A 922 -4.19 16.66 0.71
N ALA A 923 -3.37 17.62 0.26
CA ALA A 923 -3.36 18.95 0.83
C ALA A 923 -4.74 19.61 0.65
N MET A 924 -5.15 20.41 1.63
CA MET A 924 -6.46 21.06 1.64
C MET A 924 -6.35 22.56 1.50
N ASN A 925 -7.36 23.16 0.88
CA ASN A 925 -7.60 24.61 0.90
C ASN A 925 -8.79 25.00 1.81
N SER A 926 -9.42 24.02 2.45
CA SER A 926 -10.58 24.24 3.30
C SER A 926 -10.23 25.04 4.55
N THR A 927 -11.17 25.88 4.97
CA THR A 927 -11.03 26.74 6.14
C THR A 927 -12.21 26.57 7.09
N GLU A 928 -11.92 26.43 8.37
CA GLU A 928 -12.90 26.26 9.43
C GLU A 928 -12.71 27.29 10.54
N LEU A 929 -13.81 27.78 11.10
CA LEU A 929 -13.81 28.76 12.17
C LEU A 929 -14.46 28.14 13.42
N TYR A 930 -13.70 28.08 14.51
CA TYR A 930 -14.20 27.69 15.83
C TYR A 930 -14.65 28.92 16.62
N ASP A 931 -15.85 28.84 17.17
CA ASP A 931 -16.38 29.83 18.11
C ASP A 931 -16.35 29.27 19.54
N PRO A 932 -15.45 29.76 20.42
CA PRO A 932 -15.36 29.27 21.80
C PRO A 932 -16.58 29.56 22.66
N SER A 933 -17.45 30.48 22.26
CA SER A 933 -18.66 30.83 23.03
C SER A 933 -19.78 29.81 22.86
N THR A 934 -19.85 29.20 21.68
CA THR A 934 -20.82 28.13 21.34
C THR A 934 -20.17 26.75 21.31
N GLU A 935 -18.83 26.68 21.34
CA GLU A 935 -18.02 25.48 21.13
C GLU A 935 -18.34 24.76 19.79
N THR A 936 -18.71 25.51 18.76
CA THR A 936 -19.09 25.00 17.43
C THR A 936 -18.08 25.36 16.34
N TRP A 937 -18.04 24.52 15.30
CA TRP A 937 -17.24 24.73 14.09
C TRP A 937 -18.11 25.12 12.90
N GLN A 938 -17.62 26.02 12.08
CA GLN A 938 -18.27 26.44 10.85
C GLN A 938 -17.28 26.39 9.69
N MET A 939 -17.67 25.73 8.60
CA MET A 939 -16.98 25.86 7.30
C MET A 939 -17.16 27.29 6.79
N ILE A 940 -16.06 27.94 6.42
CA ILE A 940 -16.09 29.26 5.79
C ILE A 940 -15.42 29.21 4.41
N SER A 941 -15.31 30.35 3.73
CA SER A 941 -14.65 30.43 2.41
C SER A 941 -13.28 29.76 2.42
N ASN A 942 -13.00 28.98 1.38
CA ASN A 942 -11.73 28.28 1.20
C ASN A 942 -10.63 29.23 0.73
N MET A 943 -9.38 28.86 1.02
CA MET A 943 -8.21 29.44 0.36
C MET A 943 -8.23 29.09 -1.14
N ASN A 944 -7.51 29.87 -1.94
CA ASN A 944 -7.39 29.66 -3.38
C ASN A 944 -6.52 28.45 -3.69
N TYR A 945 -5.51 28.17 -2.86
CA TYR A 945 -4.58 27.05 -3.05
C TYR A 945 -4.63 26.07 -1.88
N ALA A 946 -4.52 24.78 -2.19
CA ALA A 946 -4.34 23.73 -1.21
C ALA A 946 -2.92 23.78 -0.64
N ARG A 947 -2.77 23.63 0.67
CA ARG A 947 -1.49 23.79 1.35
C ARG A 947 -1.42 22.94 2.61
N GLU A 948 -0.44 22.06 2.70
CA GLU A 948 -0.01 21.49 3.99
C GLU A 948 1.36 22.02 4.41
N SER A 949 1.71 21.91 5.70
CA SER A 949 3.02 22.35 6.21
C SER A 949 3.38 23.81 5.82
N HIS A 950 2.34 24.65 5.68
CA HIS A 950 2.44 26.08 5.42
C HIS A 950 2.55 26.86 6.72
N SER A 951 2.86 28.16 6.61
CA SER A 951 2.84 29.07 7.75
C SER A 951 1.62 29.98 7.71
N ALA A 952 1.09 30.31 8.89
CA ALA A 952 0.04 31.32 9.06
C ALA A 952 0.44 32.30 10.16
N SER A 953 0.17 33.57 9.94
CA SER A 953 0.55 34.68 10.83
C SER A 953 -0.61 35.64 11.00
N VAL A 954 -1.01 35.88 12.25
CA VAL A 954 -1.99 36.93 12.58
C VAL A 954 -1.28 38.28 12.54
N LEU A 955 -1.65 39.11 11.59
CA LEU A 955 -1.11 40.45 11.41
C LEU A 955 -1.64 41.42 12.47
N LYS A 956 -0.95 42.56 12.63
CA LYS A 956 -1.35 43.61 13.60
C LYS A 956 -2.76 44.19 13.36
N ASN A 957 -3.25 44.11 12.12
CA ASN A 957 -4.60 44.54 11.75
C ASN A 957 -5.68 43.47 11.99
N GLY A 958 -5.30 42.28 12.49
CA GLY A 958 -6.20 41.16 12.76
C GLY A 958 -6.39 40.17 11.61
N ASN A 959 -5.89 40.48 10.41
CA ASN A 959 -5.96 39.58 9.27
C ASN A 959 -4.98 38.41 9.42
N VAL A 960 -5.30 37.28 8.78
CA VAL A 960 -4.43 36.10 8.78
C VAL A 960 -3.71 35.99 7.44
N PHE A 961 -2.39 36.09 7.48
CA PHE A 961 -1.53 35.90 6.32
C PHE A 961 -1.04 34.46 6.27
N VAL A 962 -1.25 33.79 5.14
CA VAL A 962 -0.84 32.42 4.87
C VAL A 962 0.17 32.39 3.72
N ALA A 963 1.28 31.68 3.88
CA ALA A 963 2.31 31.60 2.85
C ALA A 963 2.89 30.19 2.69
N GLY A 964 3.23 29.88 1.43
CA GLY A 964 3.89 28.64 1.02
C GLY A 964 3.08 27.38 1.32
N GLY A 965 3.76 26.32 1.72
CA GLY A 965 3.16 25.00 1.92
C GLY A 965 3.43 24.04 0.76
N LEU A 966 3.13 22.78 0.99
CA LEU A 966 3.25 21.68 0.05
C LEU A 966 1.87 21.34 -0.49
N ASP A 967 1.82 21.08 -1.79
CA ASP A 967 0.71 20.40 -2.45
C ASP A 967 1.31 19.27 -3.31
N ARG A 968 2.06 19.65 -4.36
CA ARG A 968 2.97 18.75 -5.09
C ARG A 968 4.44 19.13 -4.93
N ILE A 969 4.70 20.44 -4.94
CA ILE A 969 6.01 21.08 -4.71
C ILE A 969 5.81 22.24 -3.72
N GLY A 970 6.91 22.79 -3.20
CA GLY A 970 6.86 23.99 -2.38
C GLY A 970 6.21 25.15 -3.12
N LEU A 971 5.13 25.69 -2.55
CA LEU A 971 4.38 26.80 -3.13
C LEU A 971 5.06 28.13 -2.82
N ASN A 972 5.06 29.04 -3.78
CA ASN A 972 5.55 30.42 -3.61
C ASN A 972 4.42 31.44 -3.39
N THR A 973 3.17 30.99 -3.47
CA THR A 973 1.99 31.84 -3.34
C THR A 973 1.68 32.16 -1.87
N SER A 974 1.04 33.31 -1.64
CA SER A 974 0.53 33.71 -0.33
C SER A 974 -0.86 34.33 -0.43
N GLU A 975 -1.59 34.27 0.67
CA GLU A 975 -3.00 34.64 0.75
C GLU A 975 -3.30 35.36 2.06
N LEU A 976 -4.29 36.24 2.03
CA LEU A 976 -4.73 37.02 3.17
C LEU A 976 -6.21 36.79 3.42
N TYR A 977 -6.52 36.46 4.67
CA TYR A 977 -7.87 36.37 5.21
C TYR A 977 -8.27 37.68 5.89
N GLU A 978 -9.34 38.31 5.43
CA GLU A 978 -9.87 39.55 5.99
C GLU A 978 -10.83 39.29 7.17
N SER A 979 -10.33 39.46 8.40
CA SER A 979 -11.10 39.20 9.62
C SER A 979 -12.27 40.17 9.86
N SER A 980 -12.24 41.37 9.25
CA SER A 980 -13.26 42.42 9.42
C SER A 980 -14.61 42.11 8.77
N GLN A 981 -14.68 41.15 7.83
CA GLN A 981 -15.90 40.81 7.11
C GLN A 981 -16.83 39.85 7.91
N ILE A 982 -16.37 39.29 9.03
CA ILE A 982 -17.13 38.32 9.84
C ILE A 982 -18.34 38.96 10.55
N ASN A 983 -18.34 40.28 10.75
CA ASN A 983 -19.44 40.98 11.42
C ASN A 983 -20.66 41.29 10.51
N GLN A 984 -20.66 40.82 9.25
CA GLN A 984 -21.74 41.10 8.28
C GLN A 984 -22.40 39.86 7.65
N GLN A 985 -22.05 38.63 8.07
CA GLN A 985 -22.74 37.41 7.63
C GLN A 985 -23.73 36.89 8.67
#